data_AF-A0A2K0WR78-F1
#
_entry.id   AF-A0A2K0WR78-F1
#
_cell.length_a   1.000
_cell.length_b   1.000
_cell.length_c   1.000
_cell.angle_alpha   90.00
_cell.angle_beta   90.00
_cell.angle_gamma   90.00
#
_symmetry.space_group_name_H-M   'P 1'
#
loop_
_entity.id
_entity.type
_entity.pdbx_description
1 polymer ?
#
loop_
_entity_poly.entity_id
_entity_poly.type
_entity_poly.pdbx_seq_one_letter_code
_entity_poly.pdbx_strand_id
1 'polypeptide(L)'
;MPTLLELSDSHERGQAMSAVTWPTNEIPVEIFEIIISYLTRLEVRCLRLVCKEFENKASAQYFRNVVVPFKSELYSKLDRDENGAFKRTSSALLSNGMRIFQSFGPHIRRFALSLELDEDTLSYPPVKPSQEAVPSFWGIYRWPHGTYHRYTDLEGLEQTADETEAMKEALKCLVKVTNLGLCCDAGLGFLSGPDHIARGATTLHPVFATQNWRHTGSESQARMQPIVTMSDLNEMVKDFRKPVFENPISFKRTVLQKMASDAGYSGSQINEAVLMLLETEGTNINAIDFDERAAIITEMEARRVMAQNTHRADFEPAAAEAVNHPLIPASLTRAQKEMLLELEWAHRAMIQSYVIGLIDNARDNCFKNLTTITIAKIPSSHVYILCRHELWQNLSSLTNVSLGVIADWRRVSKSAPGCVEDDAVSPVEAVGKVYQLLNNYIGAQPHIESLHFEWICGGEFAPGTYQRNHHILPAPFFEQPQLMTRIDSPKTNTDDLLSLPFIKHLSLKNCWASPHVLLQTIRNMALSTLEKLDLESVSLSGPPTLTPQAPLQQAGAANNAHLLNMIGMHPAPPGVLVPPPTNIANGVVAPFPFNATAQQIAGVFGAAFMPPPPPNNQAPPPPPPPAAMDILQQPDVLSWAGIIEHFSPSIKIRDILSARDELNLNISSLPASDQAEPLAQHIPAPQRLRLDEKKYTLKCLSFKSCGYVTVDSPALNTRSILPHGAQGLGANGNPHIQDLSPLMQKCRDKLLCRIVPCLRNQELLQLTTAFGMDMGWANVYDERTIYDARADGVEQPGKGRFSGTVDAASIAGARDGEAMVSLDF
;
A
#
# COMPACT_ATOMS: atom_id res chain seq x y z
N MET A 1 -5.72 6.29 -71.08
CA MET A 1 -5.83 5.81 -72.48
C MET A 1 -4.75 4.76 -72.67
N PRO A 2 -5.04 3.54 -73.18
CA PRO A 2 -6.15 3.20 -74.09
C PRO A 2 -7.00 1.95 -73.71
N THR A 3 -8.24 1.96 -74.24
CA THR A 3 -9.13 0.88 -74.78
C THR A 3 -9.28 -0.46 -74.03
N LEU A 4 -10.42 -0.85 -73.46
CA LEU A 4 -11.80 -0.98 -73.98
C LEU A 4 -11.96 -2.17 -74.96
N LEU A 5 -12.44 -3.31 -74.43
CA LEU A 5 -13.13 -4.36 -75.17
C LEU A 5 -14.43 -4.67 -74.42
N GLU A 6 -15.53 -4.24 -75.04
CA GLU A 6 -16.91 -4.57 -74.72
C GLU A 6 -17.17 -6.06 -74.97
N LEU A 7 -17.89 -6.70 -74.05
CA LEU A 7 -18.76 -7.82 -74.37
C LEU A 7 -20.12 -7.52 -73.75
N SER A 8 -21.08 -7.40 -74.67
CA SER A 8 -22.45 -6.95 -74.53
C SER A 8 -23.37 -7.98 -73.88
N ASP A 9 -24.32 -7.43 -73.11
CA ASP A 9 -25.71 -7.83 -72.92
C ASP A 9 -26.07 -9.22 -72.37
N SER A 10 -26.60 -9.19 -71.14
CA SER A 10 -27.97 -9.70 -70.93
C SER A 10 -28.61 -9.02 -69.70
N HIS A 11 -29.82 -8.54 -69.94
CA HIS A 11 -30.67 -7.74 -69.07
C HIS A 11 -31.12 -8.45 -67.77
N GLU A 12 -31.35 -7.60 -66.76
CA GLU A 12 -32.39 -7.71 -65.71
C GLU A 12 -32.20 -8.61 -64.48
N ARG A 13 -31.54 -8.04 -63.45
CA ARG A 13 -32.11 -7.73 -62.11
C ARG A 13 -30.97 -7.39 -61.14
N GLY A 14 -30.42 -6.19 -61.26
CA GLY A 14 -29.54 -5.62 -60.24
C GLY A 14 -30.31 -4.56 -59.47
N GLN A 15 -30.74 -4.89 -58.25
CA GLN A 15 -31.22 -3.89 -57.29
C GLN A 15 -30.20 -2.74 -57.23
N ALA A 16 -30.67 -1.52 -57.43
CA ALA A 16 -29.89 -0.34 -57.09
C ALA A 16 -29.60 -0.39 -55.59
N MET A 17 -28.42 -0.90 -55.22
CA MET A 17 -27.87 -0.66 -53.88
C MET A 17 -27.66 0.85 -53.81
N SER A 18 -28.61 1.57 -53.20
CA SER A 18 -28.34 2.94 -52.78
C SER A 18 -27.10 2.85 -51.89
N ALA A 19 -26.00 3.44 -52.32
CA ALA A 19 -24.80 3.51 -51.51
C ALA A 19 -25.22 4.17 -50.19
N VAL A 20 -25.21 3.40 -49.10
CA VAL A 20 -25.49 3.93 -47.76
C VAL A 20 -24.35 4.90 -47.45
N THR A 21 -24.60 6.19 -47.65
CA THR A 21 -23.63 7.25 -47.39
C THR A 21 -23.76 7.73 -45.95
N TRP A 22 -22.63 7.86 -45.27
CA TRP A 22 -22.56 8.36 -43.90
C TRP A 22 -23.15 9.79 -43.80
N PRO A 23 -24.15 10.03 -42.93
CA PRO A 23 -24.78 11.34 -42.78
C PRO A 23 -23.86 12.29 -42.00
N THR A 24 -22.93 12.90 -42.73
CA THR A 24 -21.81 13.65 -42.15
C THR A 24 -22.33 14.88 -41.40
N ASN A 25 -21.90 15.04 -40.14
CA ASN A 25 -22.30 16.12 -39.21
C ASN A 25 -23.77 16.09 -38.73
N GLU A 26 -24.57 15.10 -39.10
CA GLU A 26 -25.96 15.00 -38.62
C GLU A 26 -26.08 14.20 -37.31
N ILE A 27 -25.12 13.32 -37.05
CA ILE A 27 -25.16 12.42 -35.88
C ILE A 27 -24.69 13.17 -34.63
N PRO A 28 -25.47 13.26 -33.55
CA PRO A 28 -25.06 13.92 -32.31
C PRO A 28 -23.83 13.26 -31.67
N VAL A 29 -23.04 14.03 -30.91
CA VAL A 29 -21.81 13.50 -30.26
C VAL A 29 -22.14 12.41 -29.24
N GLU A 30 -23.32 12.48 -28.63
CA GLU A 30 -23.86 11.52 -27.66
C GLU A 30 -23.95 10.11 -28.26
N ILE A 31 -24.24 9.98 -29.56
CA ILE A 31 -24.26 8.69 -30.25
C ILE A 31 -22.84 8.13 -30.39
N PHE A 32 -21.86 8.98 -30.70
CA PHE A 32 -20.45 8.56 -30.72
C PHE A 32 -19.99 8.15 -29.33
N GLU A 33 -20.39 8.87 -28.28
CA GLU A 33 -20.07 8.51 -26.89
C GLU A 33 -20.65 7.15 -26.51
N ILE A 34 -21.91 6.87 -26.90
CA ILE A 34 -22.53 5.55 -26.70
C ILE A 34 -21.75 4.47 -27.45
N ILE A 35 -21.44 4.66 -28.74
CA ILE A 35 -20.65 3.70 -29.52
C ILE A 35 -19.29 3.44 -28.87
N ILE A 36 -18.56 4.51 -28.54
CA ILE A 36 -17.24 4.44 -27.92
C ILE A 36 -17.29 3.73 -26.56
N SER A 37 -18.39 3.83 -25.81
CA SER A 37 -18.55 3.14 -24.53
C SER A 37 -18.51 1.60 -24.62
N TYR A 38 -18.72 1.04 -25.82
CA TYR A 38 -18.63 -0.40 -26.11
C TYR A 38 -17.32 -0.80 -26.82
N LEU A 39 -16.47 0.15 -27.17
CA LEU A 39 -15.24 -0.10 -27.91
C LEU A 39 -14.03 -0.15 -26.97
N THR A 40 -13.10 -1.05 -27.26
CA THR A 40 -11.78 -1.06 -26.65
C THR A 40 -10.98 0.18 -27.08
N ARG A 41 -9.98 0.54 -26.29
CA ARG A 41 -9.11 1.70 -26.57
C ARG A 41 -8.44 1.61 -27.95
N LEU A 42 -8.04 0.41 -28.37
CA LEU A 42 -7.45 0.18 -29.69
C LEU A 42 -8.47 0.46 -30.81
N GLU A 43 -9.72 0.02 -30.63
CA GLU A 43 -10.80 0.26 -31.59
C GLU A 43 -11.17 1.73 -31.68
N VAL A 44 -11.23 2.47 -30.57
CA VAL A 44 -11.46 3.93 -30.59
C VAL A 44 -10.33 4.65 -31.32
N ARG A 45 -9.07 4.19 -31.16
CA ARG A 45 -7.93 4.72 -31.91
C ARG A 45 -8.06 4.47 -33.41
N CYS A 46 -8.54 3.29 -33.81
CA CYS A 46 -8.81 2.99 -35.22
C CYS A 46 -9.99 3.81 -35.75
N LEU A 47 -11.03 4.01 -34.94
CA LEU A 47 -12.24 4.77 -35.28
C LEU A 47 -11.90 6.22 -35.65
N ARG A 48 -10.99 6.82 -34.89
CA ARG A 48 -10.41 8.15 -35.16
C ARG A 48 -9.81 8.31 -36.56
N LEU A 49 -9.32 7.22 -37.15
CA LEU A 49 -8.69 7.24 -38.48
C LEU A 49 -9.71 7.10 -39.63
N VAL A 50 -11.00 6.91 -39.33
CA VAL A 50 -12.04 6.67 -40.35
C VAL A 50 -12.32 7.93 -41.16
N CYS A 51 -12.65 9.06 -40.52
CA CYS A 51 -12.83 10.35 -41.18
C CYS A 51 -12.69 11.51 -40.19
N LYS A 52 -12.70 12.76 -40.69
CA LYS A 52 -12.55 13.97 -39.85
C LYS A 52 -13.64 14.14 -38.79
N GLU A 53 -14.87 13.71 -39.07
CA GLU A 53 -15.96 13.76 -38.09
C GLU A 53 -15.71 12.79 -36.93
N PHE A 54 -15.32 11.55 -37.24
CA PHE A 54 -14.94 10.56 -36.24
C PHE A 54 -13.73 11.01 -35.44
N GLU A 55 -12.69 11.58 -36.05
CA GLU A 55 -11.55 12.14 -35.31
C GLU A 55 -12.02 13.20 -34.31
N ASN A 56 -12.81 14.18 -34.75
CA ASN A 56 -13.24 15.28 -33.89
C ASN A 56 -14.13 14.82 -32.73
N LYS A 57 -15.07 13.89 -32.99
CA LYS A 57 -16.03 13.41 -31.97
C LYS A 57 -15.45 12.32 -31.08
N ALA A 58 -14.60 11.45 -31.61
CA ALA A 58 -13.96 10.39 -30.83
C ALA A 58 -12.77 10.89 -30.01
N SER A 59 -12.00 11.87 -30.49
CA SER A 59 -10.85 12.41 -29.73
C SER A 59 -11.24 13.03 -28.40
N ALA A 60 -12.39 13.71 -28.34
CA ALA A 60 -12.88 14.30 -27.08
C ALA A 60 -13.12 13.26 -26.00
N GLN A 61 -13.66 12.09 -26.37
CA GLN A 61 -13.91 10.98 -25.45
C GLN A 61 -12.64 10.15 -25.21
N TYR A 62 -11.79 9.98 -26.24
CA TYR A 62 -10.53 9.25 -26.13
C TYR A 62 -9.58 9.93 -25.13
N PHE A 63 -9.37 11.25 -25.23
CA PHE A 63 -8.47 12.00 -24.34
C PHE A 63 -9.15 12.52 -23.08
N ARG A 64 -10.34 12.01 -22.73
CA ARG A 64 -11.08 12.48 -21.55
C ARG A 64 -10.34 12.19 -20.24
N ASN A 65 -9.75 10.99 -20.13
CA ASN A 65 -9.01 10.52 -18.96
C ASN A 65 -7.57 10.19 -19.39
N VAL A 66 -6.58 10.93 -18.92
CA VAL A 66 -5.19 10.80 -19.35
C VAL A 66 -4.25 10.64 -18.15
N VAL A 67 -3.40 9.62 -18.21
CA VAL A 67 -2.28 9.39 -17.31
C VAL A 67 -1.00 9.37 -18.15
N VAL A 68 -0.10 10.29 -17.86
CA VAL A 68 1.16 10.45 -18.60
C VAL A 68 2.33 9.98 -17.74
N PRO A 69 3.12 8.98 -18.19
CA PRO A 69 4.37 8.66 -17.54
C PRO A 69 5.34 9.81 -17.73
N PHE A 70 5.94 10.27 -16.63
CA PHE A 70 6.95 11.33 -16.68
C PHE A 70 8.23 10.78 -17.30
N LYS A 71 8.71 11.44 -18.35
CA LYS A 71 9.91 11.05 -19.12
C LYS A 71 10.73 12.29 -19.44
N SER A 72 12.03 12.13 -19.66
CA SER A 72 12.94 13.23 -20.01
C SER A 72 12.54 13.95 -21.31
N GLU A 73 11.85 13.28 -22.23
CA GLU A 73 11.41 13.91 -23.48
C GLU A 73 10.06 14.65 -23.38
N LEU A 74 9.42 14.68 -22.20
CA LEU A 74 8.05 15.20 -22.03
C LEU A 74 7.89 16.65 -22.53
N TYR A 75 8.92 17.49 -22.33
CA TYR A 75 8.91 18.90 -22.74
C TYR A 75 9.82 19.23 -23.92
N SER A 76 10.48 18.21 -24.50
CA SER A 76 11.46 18.40 -25.58
C SER A 76 10.84 19.18 -26.77
N LYS A 77 11.53 20.27 -27.16
CA LYS A 77 11.22 21.01 -28.39
C LYS A 77 12.00 20.39 -29.55
N LEU A 78 11.42 20.40 -30.74
CA LEU A 78 12.04 19.84 -31.93
C LEU A 78 13.36 20.56 -32.27
N ASP A 79 14.48 19.84 -32.28
CA ASP A 79 15.68 20.27 -32.98
C ASP A 79 15.37 20.34 -34.49
N ARG A 80 15.50 21.53 -35.06
CA ARG A 80 15.47 21.74 -36.51
C ARG A 80 16.89 21.60 -37.04
N ASP A 81 17.04 20.93 -38.18
CA ASP A 81 18.32 20.97 -38.89
C ASP A 81 18.58 22.38 -39.48
N GLU A 82 19.80 22.60 -39.97
CA GLU A 82 20.24 23.88 -40.58
C GLU A 82 19.37 24.30 -41.79
N ASN A 83 18.56 23.39 -42.33
CA ASN A 83 17.66 23.61 -43.47
C ASN A 83 16.19 23.78 -43.04
N GLY A 84 15.89 23.83 -41.74
CA GLY A 84 14.54 23.99 -41.21
C GLY A 84 13.64 22.75 -41.32
N ALA A 85 14.19 21.59 -41.68
CA ALA A 85 13.49 20.32 -41.72
C ALA A 85 13.64 19.56 -40.38
N PHE A 86 12.63 18.75 -40.05
CA PHE A 86 12.59 17.98 -38.81
C PHE A 86 13.43 16.71 -38.94
N LYS A 87 14.36 16.46 -38.01
CA LYS A 87 15.04 15.16 -37.89
C LYS A 87 14.00 14.06 -37.64
N ARG A 88 13.77 13.21 -38.63
CA ARG A 88 12.85 12.06 -38.54
C ARG A 88 13.57 10.87 -37.89
N THR A 89 13.62 10.83 -36.56
CA THR A 89 13.79 9.55 -35.85
C THR A 89 12.40 9.00 -35.51
N SER A 90 12.25 7.68 -35.50
CA SER A 90 10.99 6.98 -35.14
C SER A 90 10.48 7.28 -33.72
N SER A 91 11.32 7.92 -32.88
CA SER A 91 11.00 8.48 -31.56
C SER A 91 10.37 9.90 -31.60
N ALA A 92 10.36 10.57 -32.76
CA ALA A 92 9.95 11.98 -32.88
C ALA A 92 8.43 12.24 -32.76
N LEU A 93 7.59 11.20 -32.77
CA LEU A 93 6.15 11.35 -32.53
C LEU A 93 5.81 11.54 -31.04
N LEU A 94 6.68 11.07 -30.14
CA LEU A 94 6.52 11.18 -28.68
C LEU A 94 7.41 12.26 -28.04
N SER A 95 8.41 12.78 -28.76
CA SER A 95 9.16 14.01 -28.42
C SER A 95 8.32 15.29 -28.59
N ASN A 96 7.02 15.20 -28.34
CA ASN A 96 6.00 16.20 -28.69
C ASN A 96 5.01 16.40 -27.53
N GLY A 97 5.42 16.10 -26.29
CA GLY A 97 4.53 16.08 -25.14
C GLY A 97 3.78 17.41 -24.96
N MET A 98 4.46 18.55 -25.13
CA MET A 98 3.82 19.87 -25.09
C MET A 98 2.72 20.06 -26.16
N ARG A 99 2.89 19.51 -27.37
CA ARG A 99 1.85 19.60 -28.41
C ARG A 99 0.62 18.80 -28.05
N ILE A 100 0.76 17.70 -27.29
CA ILE A 100 -0.38 16.93 -26.78
C ILE A 100 -1.20 17.80 -25.83
N PHE A 101 -0.54 18.52 -24.91
CA PHE A 101 -1.20 19.48 -24.04
C PHE A 101 -1.90 20.60 -24.84
N GLN A 102 -1.22 21.22 -25.80
CA GLN A 102 -1.79 22.30 -26.61
C GLN A 102 -2.95 21.84 -27.50
N SER A 103 -2.86 20.64 -28.10
CA SER A 103 -3.86 20.15 -29.06
C SER A 103 -5.05 19.50 -28.37
N PHE A 104 -4.81 18.74 -27.31
CA PHE A 104 -5.82 17.90 -26.66
C PHE A 104 -6.20 18.34 -25.24
N GLY A 105 -5.43 19.23 -24.61
CA GLY A 105 -5.71 19.79 -23.28
C GLY A 105 -7.15 20.26 -23.06
N PRO A 106 -7.79 20.96 -24.02
CA PRO A 106 -9.20 21.36 -23.91
C PRO A 106 -10.21 20.20 -23.82
N HIS A 107 -9.82 18.98 -24.16
CA HIS A 107 -10.64 17.76 -24.07
C HIS A 107 -10.39 16.96 -22.79
N ILE A 108 -9.28 17.22 -22.09
CA ILE A 108 -8.89 16.45 -20.90
C ILE A 108 -9.75 16.88 -19.70
N ARG A 109 -10.45 15.91 -19.10
CA ARG A 109 -11.26 16.09 -17.89
C ARG A 109 -10.57 15.54 -16.65
N ARG A 110 -9.85 14.43 -16.80
CA ARG A 110 -9.03 13.83 -15.75
C ARG A 110 -7.61 13.71 -16.27
N PHE A 111 -6.67 14.33 -15.58
CA PHE A 111 -5.26 14.32 -15.94
C PHE A 111 -4.42 13.88 -14.75
N ALA A 112 -3.43 13.02 -14.97
CA ALA A 112 -2.46 12.66 -13.95
C ALA A 112 -1.07 12.43 -14.52
N LEU A 113 -0.07 12.71 -13.69
CA LEU A 113 1.32 12.35 -13.94
C LEU A 113 1.68 11.11 -13.13
N SER A 114 2.41 10.18 -13.75
CA SER A 114 2.91 8.98 -13.09
C SER A 114 4.41 8.83 -13.24
N LEU A 115 5.12 8.49 -12.17
CA LEU A 115 6.50 8.05 -12.20
C LEU A 115 6.64 6.93 -11.16
N GLU A 116 6.82 5.71 -11.63
CA GLU A 116 6.82 4.52 -10.79
C GLU A 116 8.08 3.69 -11.06
N LEU A 117 8.68 3.17 -9.99
CA LEU A 117 9.76 2.21 -10.08
C LEU A 117 9.29 0.93 -10.77
N ASP A 118 10.08 0.47 -11.74
CA ASP A 118 10.01 -0.89 -12.25
C ASP A 118 11.00 -1.77 -11.47
N GLU A 119 10.49 -2.65 -10.58
CA GLU A 119 11.31 -3.58 -9.78
C GLU A 119 12.15 -4.52 -10.66
N ASP A 120 11.76 -4.79 -11.91
CA ASP A 120 12.58 -5.59 -12.84
C ASP A 120 13.78 -4.79 -13.34
N THR A 121 13.61 -3.49 -13.58
CA THR A 121 14.74 -2.59 -13.88
C THR A 121 15.64 -2.40 -12.66
N LEU A 122 15.09 -2.35 -11.44
CA LEU A 122 15.89 -2.34 -10.21
C LEU A 122 16.66 -3.67 -10.00
N SER A 123 16.07 -4.80 -10.40
CA SER A 123 16.72 -6.11 -10.31
C SER A 123 17.99 -6.15 -11.18
N TYR A 124 17.98 -5.43 -12.30
CA TYR A 124 19.11 -5.33 -13.24
C TYR A 124 19.35 -3.86 -13.66
N PRO A 125 19.96 -3.03 -12.79
CA PRO A 125 20.17 -1.62 -13.08
C PRO A 125 21.02 -1.42 -14.33
N PRO A 126 20.84 -0.31 -15.08
CA PRO A 126 21.70 0.03 -16.20
C PRO A 126 23.19 0.09 -15.78
N VAL A 127 24.08 -0.13 -16.75
CA VAL A 127 25.52 -0.05 -16.49
C VAL A 127 25.91 1.39 -16.18
N LYS A 128 26.48 1.58 -14.98
CA LYS A 128 27.00 2.86 -14.51
C LYS A 128 28.43 2.66 -14.01
N PRO A 129 29.45 3.03 -14.81
CA PRO A 129 30.83 2.92 -14.39
C PRO A 129 31.09 3.76 -13.13
N SER A 130 31.81 3.20 -12.17
CA SER A 130 32.28 3.94 -10.98
C SER A 130 33.54 4.77 -11.26
N GLN A 131 34.16 4.54 -12.42
CA GLN A 131 35.41 5.12 -12.89
C GLN A 131 35.28 5.45 -14.38
N GLU A 132 36.07 6.42 -14.84
CA GLU A 132 36.20 6.79 -16.25
C GLU A 132 37.51 6.26 -16.84
N ALA A 133 37.50 6.00 -18.15
CA ALA A 133 38.73 5.73 -18.88
C ALA A 133 39.39 7.07 -19.25
N VAL A 134 40.56 7.34 -18.69
CA VAL A 134 41.32 8.56 -18.97
C VAL A 134 42.45 8.21 -19.95
N PRO A 135 42.38 8.68 -21.22
CA PRO A 135 43.48 8.54 -22.15
C PRO A 135 44.63 9.47 -21.73
N SER A 136 45.84 8.92 -21.71
CA SER A 136 47.07 9.66 -21.40
C SER A 136 48.17 9.30 -22.39
N PHE A 137 49.32 9.98 -22.29
CA PHE A 137 50.50 9.67 -23.11
C PHE A 137 51.00 8.22 -22.95
N TRP A 138 50.83 7.63 -21.76
CA TRP A 138 51.37 6.30 -21.41
C TRP A 138 50.38 5.15 -21.62
N GLY A 139 49.15 5.44 -22.02
CA GLY A 139 48.07 4.47 -22.17
C GLY A 139 46.76 4.99 -21.59
N ILE A 140 45.80 4.07 -21.42
CA ILE A 140 44.46 4.35 -20.92
C ILE A 140 44.36 3.79 -19.51
N TYR A 141 43.94 4.64 -18.56
CA TYR A 141 43.82 4.27 -17.15
C TYR A 141 42.38 4.41 -16.66
N ARG A 142 41.95 3.54 -15.74
CA ARG A 142 40.71 3.75 -14.99
C ARG A 142 40.95 4.74 -13.86
N TRP A 143 40.20 5.83 -13.86
CA TRP A 143 40.31 6.89 -12.87
C TRP A 143 38.97 7.14 -12.18
N PRO A 144 38.94 7.41 -10.86
CA PRO A 144 37.69 7.81 -10.20
C PRO A 144 37.14 9.10 -10.80
N HIS A 145 35.82 9.18 -10.97
CA HIS A 145 35.20 10.43 -11.40
C HIS A 145 35.43 11.55 -10.38
N GLY A 146 35.67 12.78 -10.87
CA GLY A 146 35.81 13.97 -10.02
C GLY A 146 34.51 14.40 -9.34
N THR A 147 33.37 14.05 -9.92
CA THR A 147 32.03 14.29 -9.38
C THR A 147 31.23 12.98 -9.35
N TYR A 148 30.08 12.99 -8.67
CA TYR A 148 29.19 11.84 -8.70
C TYR A 148 28.64 11.65 -10.12
N HIS A 149 29.09 10.59 -10.78
CA HIS A 149 28.55 10.16 -12.06
C HIS A 149 27.08 9.75 -11.87
N ARG A 150 26.21 10.12 -12.80
CA ARG A 150 24.75 9.94 -12.71
C ARG A 150 24.25 8.98 -13.78
N TYR A 151 23.09 8.38 -13.56
CA TYR A 151 22.35 7.69 -14.60
C TYR A 151 21.79 8.71 -15.59
N THR A 152 22.24 8.68 -16.85
CA THR A 152 21.85 9.67 -17.87
C THR A 152 20.33 9.84 -18.01
N ASP A 153 19.57 8.73 -17.97
CA ASP A 153 18.11 8.79 -18.10
C ASP A 153 17.44 9.44 -16.88
N LEU A 154 17.93 9.17 -15.65
CA LEU A 154 17.39 9.74 -14.42
C LEU A 154 17.82 11.20 -14.23
N GLU A 155 19.04 11.54 -14.63
CA GLU A 155 19.51 12.92 -14.69
C GLU A 155 18.67 13.74 -15.68
N GLY A 156 18.42 13.23 -16.88
CA GLY A 156 17.55 13.89 -17.85
C GLY A 156 16.13 14.07 -17.33
N LEU A 157 15.64 13.13 -16.53
CA LEU A 157 14.32 13.20 -15.89
C LEU A 157 14.27 14.33 -14.85
N GLU A 158 15.27 14.42 -13.98
CA GLU A 158 15.39 15.49 -13.00
C GLU A 158 15.51 16.87 -13.67
N GLN A 159 16.38 17.00 -14.68
CA GLN A 159 16.54 18.25 -15.43
C GLN A 159 15.21 18.69 -16.07
N THR A 160 14.46 17.75 -16.65
CA THR A 160 13.14 18.01 -17.23
C THR A 160 12.12 18.42 -16.17
N ALA A 161 12.21 17.87 -14.97
CA ALA A 161 11.36 18.26 -13.85
C ALA A 161 11.69 19.66 -13.33
N ASP A 162 12.97 20.04 -13.31
CA ASP A 162 13.42 21.38 -12.90
C ASP A 162 12.92 22.49 -13.85
N GLU A 163 12.53 22.16 -15.09
CA GLU A 163 11.85 23.07 -16.02
C GLU A 163 10.41 23.41 -15.58
N THR A 164 10.27 24.11 -14.46
CA THR A 164 8.98 24.44 -13.83
C THR A 164 8.06 25.25 -14.75
N GLU A 165 8.60 26.12 -15.60
CA GLU A 165 7.83 26.87 -16.60
C GLU A 165 7.17 25.96 -17.65
N ALA A 166 7.83 24.86 -18.04
CA ALA A 166 7.26 23.91 -18.98
C ALA A 166 6.08 23.15 -18.36
N MET A 167 6.21 22.71 -17.09
CA MET A 167 5.11 22.12 -16.33
C MET A 167 3.93 23.07 -16.21
N LYS A 168 4.19 24.33 -15.86
CA LYS A 168 3.17 25.39 -15.75
C LYS A 168 2.40 25.57 -17.06
N GLU A 169 3.10 25.75 -18.18
CA GLU A 169 2.46 25.93 -19.49
C GLU A 169 1.71 24.68 -19.96
N ALA A 170 2.18 23.48 -19.63
CA ALA A 170 1.46 22.24 -19.90
C ALA A 170 0.13 22.18 -19.12
N LEU A 171 0.16 22.45 -17.82
CA LEU A 171 -1.03 22.45 -16.96
C LEU A 171 -2.05 23.53 -17.35
N LYS A 172 -1.58 24.68 -17.84
CA LYS A 172 -2.41 25.78 -18.35
C LYS A 172 -3.33 25.37 -19.51
N CYS A 173 -2.90 24.39 -20.31
CA CYS A 173 -3.69 23.87 -21.42
C CYS A 173 -4.93 23.07 -20.96
N LEU A 174 -5.01 22.67 -19.68
CA LEU A 174 -6.05 21.81 -19.12
C LEU A 174 -7.32 22.58 -18.70
N VAL A 175 -7.88 23.37 -19.62
CA VAL A 175 -8.94 24.37 -19.33
C VAL A 175 -10.23 23.76 -18.76
N LYS A 176 -10.54 22.51 -19.10
CA LYS A 176 -11.79 21.81 -18.72
C LYS A 176 -11.59 20.74 -17.63
N VAL A 177 -10.40 20.68 -17.02
CA VAL A 177 -10.04 19.64 -16.06
C VAL A 177 -10.90 19.73 -14.80
N THR A 178 -11.38 18.57 -14.36
CA THR A 178 -12.17 18.41 -13.13
C THR A 178 -11.45 17.56 -12.08
N ASN A 179 -10.52 16.70 -12.51
CA ASN A 179 -9.69 15.88 -11.64
C ASN A 179 -8.22 15.96 -12.06
N LEU A 180 -7.36 16.38 -11.14
CA LEU A 180 -5.90 16.36 -11.31
C LEU A 180 -5.29 15.31 -10.39
N GLY A 181 -4.36 14.52 -10.89
CA GLY A 181 -3.79 13.41 -10.14
C GLY A 181 -2.29 13.24 -10.25
N LEU A 182 -1.75 12.48 -9.31
CA LEU A 182 -0.33 12.18 -9.16
C LEU A 182 -0.16 10.74 -8.70
N CYS A 183 0.74 9.99 -9.33
CA CYS A 183 1.10 8.63 -8.95
C CYS A 183 2.61 8.48 -8.92
N CYS A 184 3.20 8.49 -7.72
CA CYS A 184 4.64 8.43 -7.53
C CYS A 184 5.01 7.25 -6.64
N ASP A 185 5.84 6.35 -7.16
CA ASP A 185 6.49 5.28 -6.39
C ASP A 185 8.00 5.25 -6.67
N ALA A 186 8.80 5.75 -5.71
CA ALA A 186 10.26 5.80 -5.84
C ALA A 186 10.95 4.47 -5.44
N GLY A 187 10.19 3.43 -5.06
CA GLY A 187 10.76 2.19 -4.53
C GLY A 187 11.29 2.28 -3.10
N LEU A 188 10.97 3.36 -2.38
CA LEU A 188 11.35 3.55 -0.97
C LEU A 188 10.44 2.78 0.00
N GLY A 189 9.30 2.28 -0.49
CA GLY A 189 8.38 1.41 0.24
C GLY A 189 8.94 -0.01 0.43
N PHE A 190 8.03 -0.95 0.67
CA PHE A 190 8.37 -2.36 0.73
C PHE A 190 8.54 -2.90 -0.70
N LEU A 191 9.68 -3.52 -1.00
CA LEU A 191 9.97 -4.16 -2.29
C LEU A 191 9.55 -5.63 -2.27
N SER A 192 8.93 -6.09 -3.36
CA SER A 192 8.49 -7.48 -3.53
C SER A 192 9.67 -8.46 -3.61
N GLY A 193 10.79 -8.02 -4.19
CA GLY A 193 12.04 -8.79 -4.14
C GLY A 193 11.93 -10.15 -4.83
N PRO A 194 12.39 -11.26 -4.23
CA PRO A 194 12.38 -12.59 -4.84
C PRO A 194 10.98 -13.26 -4.93
N ASP A 195 9.95 -12.67 -4.33
CA ASP A 195 8.58 -13.19 -4.38
C ASP A 195 7.96 -12.96 -5.76
N HIS A 196 8.12 -13.94 -6.65
CA HIS A 196 7.62 -13.89 -8.03
C HIS A 196 6.09 -13.85 -8.13
N ILE A 197 5.38 -14.40 -7.13
CA ILE A 197 3.91 -14.32 -7.08
C ILE A 197 3.50 -12.89 -6.78
N ALA A 198 4.17 -12.25 -5.81
CA ALA A 198 3.92 -10.85 -5.50
C ALA A 198 4.19 -9.92 -6.69
N ARG A 199 5.25 -10.17 -7.48
CA ARG A 199 5.55 -9.40 -8.70
C ARG A 199 4.50 -9.55 -9.80
N GLY A 200 3.86 -10.73 -9.88
CA GLY A 200 2.81 -11.02 -10.85
C GLY A 200 1.40 -10.65 -10.37
N ALA A 201 1.25 -10.28 -9.10
CA ALA A 201 -0.04 -9.92 -8.51
C ALA A 201 -0.44 -8.51 -8.94
N THR A 202 -1.63 -8.40 -9.53
CA THR A 202 -2.11 -7.13 -10.11
C THR A 202 -2.67 -6.24 -9.00
N THR A 203 -1.84 -5.55 -8.23
CA THR A 203 -2.31 -4.45 -7.38
C THR A 203 -2.54 -3.20 -8.23
N LEU A 204 -3.69 -3.15 -8.91
CA LEU A 204 -4.13 -1.93 -9.58
C LEU A 204 -4.56 -0.92 -8.52
N HIS A 205 -3.76 0.12 -8.30
CA HIS A 205 -4.20 1.34 -7.63
C HIS A 205 -4.69 2.32 -8.70
N PRO A 206 -6.02 2.38 -8.98
CA PRO A 206 -6.53 3.22 -10.05
C PRO A 206 -6.23 4.69 -9.73
N VAL A 207 -5.52 5.37 -10.64
CA VAL A 207 -5.14 6.78 -10.49
C VAL A 207 -6.35 7.71 -10.34
N PHE A 208 -7.53 7.30 -10.85
CA PHE A 208 -8.80 8.02 -10.70
C PHE A 208 -9.88 7.15 -10.06
N ALA A 209 -9.62 6.66 -8.84
CA ALA A 209 -10.60 5.89 -8.05
C ALA A 209 -11.77 6.73 -7.51
N THR A 210 -11.60 8.05 -7.45
CA THR A 210 -12.52 8.97 -6.77
C THR A 210 -13.87 9.07 -7.47
N GLN A 211 -14.90 8.52 -6.83
CA GLN A 211 -16.30 8.69 -7.21
C GLN A 211 -16.94 9.86 -6.46
N ASN A 212 -17.94 10.50 -7.05
CA ASN A 212 -18.72 11.52 -6.36
C ASN A 212 -19.65 10.84 -5.35
N TRP A 213 -19.37 11.00 -4.06
CA TRP A 213 -20.11 10.32 -2.98
C TRP A 213 -21.58 10.71 -2.91
N ARG A 214 -21.99 11.85 -3.50
CA ARG A 214 -23.40 12.28 -3.55
C ARG A 214 -24.22 11.57 -4.61
N HIS A 215 -23.58 10.83 -5.52
CA HIS A 215 -24.23 10.01 -6.54
C HIS A 215 -24.05 8.52 -6.26
N THR A 216 -24.27 8.09 -5.01
CA THR A 216 -24.30 6.66 -4.65
C THR A 216 -25.73 6.14 -4.72
N GLY A 217 -26.10 5.68 -5.91
CA GLY A 217 -27.35 4.97 -6.17
C GLY A 217 -27.34 4.46 -7.60
N SER A 218 -27.09 3.17 -7.79
CA SER A 218 -27.19 2.48 -9.08
C SER A 218 -26.08 2.77 -10.12
N GLU A 219 -24.80 2.62 -9.74
CA GLU A 219 -23.79 2.19 -10.71
C GLU A 219 -23.11 0.93 -10.17
N SER A 220 -23.68 -0.22 -10.54
CA SER A 220 -23.04 -1.53 -10.42
C SER A 220 -21.60 -1.45 -10.95
N GLN A 221 -20.67 -2.07 -10.23
CA GLN A 221 -19.36 -2.51 -10.70
C GLN A 221 -18.81 -1.76 -11.91
N ALA A 222 -18.01 -0.72 -11.65
CA ALA A 222 -16.92 -0.27 -12.51
C ALA A 222 -17.09 -0.60 -14.01
N ARG A 223 -17.95 0.14 -14.72
CA ARG A 223 -17.65 0.41 -16.13
C ARG A 223 -16.36 1.22 -16.11
N MET A 224 -15.22 0.54 -16.12
CA MET A 224 -13.89 1.14 -16.22
C MET A 224 -13.87 1.94 -17.52
N GLN A 225 -14.19 3.22 -17.43
CA GLN A 225 -13.98 4.15 -18.53
C GLN A 225 -12.49 4.05 -18.88
N PRO A 226 -12.14 3.78 -20.14
CA PRO A 226 -10.75 3.52 -20.52
C PRO A 226 -9.88 4.72 -20.11
N ILE A 227 -8.83 4.45 -19.32
CA ILE A 227 -7.81 5.43 -18.95
C ILE A 227 -6.74 5.43 -20.04
N VAL A 228 -6.40 6.60 -20.57
CA VAL A 228 -5.28 6.76 -21.50
C VAL A 228 -3.97 6.77 -20.70
N THR A 229 -3.39 5.62 -20.45
CA THR A 229 -1.96 5.50 -20.10
C THR A 229 -1.14 5.70 -21.37
N MET A 230 -0.33 6.75 -21.45
CA MET A 230 0.54 6.99 -22.62
C MET A 230 1.69 5.95 -22.74
N SER A 231 1.79 5.01 -21.79
CA SER A 231 2.70 3.86 -21.80
C SER A 231 2.26 2.72 -22.72
N ASP A 232 0.96 2.57 -23.01
CA ASP A 232 0.40 1.47 -23.83
C ASP A 232 0.84 1.52 -25.31
N LEU A 233 1.57 2.57 -25.71
CA LEU A 233 2.24 2.64 -27.00
C LEU A 233 3.45 1.70 -27.11
N ASN A 234 3.97 1.19 -25.98
CA ASN A 234 5.24 0.45 -25.91
C ASN A 234 5.11 -1.02 -25.44
N GLU A 235 3.91 -1.54 -25.21
CA GLU A 235 3.74 -2.93 -24.74
C GLU A 235 4.21 -3.99 -25.74
N MET A 236 4.37 -3.64 -27.02
CA MET A 236 5.01 -4.50 -28.02
C MET A 236 6.54 -4.67 -27.85
N VAL A 237 7.16 -4.02 -26.85
CA VAL A 237 8.62 -4.09 -26.58
C VAL A 237 8.93 -4.75 -25.23
N LYS A 238 7.92 -5.30 -24.53
CA LYS A 238 8.15 -6.12 -23.32
C LYS A 238 8.66 -7.53 -23.66
N ASP A 239 8.61 -7.94 -24.92
CA ASP A 239 9.20 -9.19 -25.38
C ASP A 239 10.73 -9.11 -25.35
N PHE A 240 11.34 -9.98 -24.54
CA PHE A 240 12.78 -10.24 -24.39
C PHE A 240 13.61 -9.27 -23.54
N ARG A 241 13.21 -9.01 -22.29
CA ARG A 241 14.21 -8.70 -21.25
C ARG A 241 14.87 -10.00 -20.78
N LYS A 242 15.78 -10.54 -21.61
CA LYS A 242 16.83 -11.43 -21.12
C LYS A 242 17.58 -10.68 -19.99
N PRO A 243 18.13 -11.38 -18.97
CA PRO A 243 19.11 -10.74 -18.09
C PRO A 243 20.12 -10.04 -18.99
N VAL A 244 20.41 -8.76 -18.71
CA VAL A 244 21.26 -7.93 -19.58
C VAL A 244 22.63 -8.60 -19.81
N PHE A 245 23.01 -9.59 -18.97
CA PHE A 245 24.24 -10.35 -19.09
C PHE A 245 24.03 -11.85 -18.87
N GLU A 246 24.44 -12.67 -19.85
CA GLU A 246 24.44 -14.14 -19.76
C GLU A 246 25.62 -14.68 -18.90
N ASN A 247 26.62 -13.85 -18.52
CA ASN A 247 27.79 -14.23 -17.69
C ASN A 247 28.48 -13.01 -17.04
N PRO A 248 29.01 -13.08 -15.79
CA PRO A 248 29.82 -12.01 -15.17
C PRO A 248 30.93 -11.40 -16.05
N ILE A 249 31.57 -12.18 -16.91
CA ILE A 249 32.62 -11.68 -17.82
C ILE A 249 32.05 -10.74 -18.89
N SER A 250 30.84 -11.00 -19.40
CA SER A 250 30.20 -10.13 -20.39
C SER A 250 29.75 -8.81 -19.77
N PHE A 251 29.34 -8.81 -18.50
CA PHE A 251 29.10 -7.58 -17.74
C PHE A 251 30.36 -6.72 -17.65
N LYS A 252 31.46 -7.27 -17.11
CA LYS A 252 32.74 -6.54 -16.97
C LYS A 252 33.23 -5.97 -18.30
N ARG A 253 33.08 -6.74 -19.39
CA ARG A 253 33.43 -6.29 -20.75
C ARG A 253 32.58 -5.09 -21.17
N THR A 254 31.28 -5.14 -20.90
CA THR A 254 30.35 -4.07 -21.25
C THR A 254 30.65 -2.79 -20.46
N VAL A 255 30.99 -2.88 -19.17
CA VAL A 255 31.44 -1.73 -18.37
C VAL A 255 32.66 -1.07 -19.00
N LEU A 256 33.69 -1.85 -19.34
CA LEU A 256 34.91 -1.34 -19.97
C LEU A 256 34.64 -0.73 -21.35
N GLN A 257 33.79 -1.38 -22.16
CA GLN A 257 33.38 -0.84 -23.46
C GLN A 257 32.62 0.49 -23.30
N LYS A 258 31.78 0.61 -22.27
CA LYS A 258 31.07 1.84 -21.94
C LYS A 258 32.05 2.95 -21.52
N MET A 259 33.01 2.65 -20.65
CA MET A 259 34.07 3.61 -20.26
C MET A 259 34.88 4.10 -21.47
N ALA A 260 35.25 3.19 -22.37
CA ALA A 260 35.94 3.56 -23.61
C ALA A 260 35.02 4.42 -24.52
N SER A 261 33.75 4.06 -24.66
CA SER A 261 32.80 4.89 -25.41
C SER A 261 32.67 6.29 -24.83
N ASP A 262 32.62 6.42 -23.50
CA ASP A 262 32.47 7.70 -22.79
C ASP A 262 33.75 8.55 -22.88
N ALA A 263 34.91 7.91 -23.01
CA ALA A 263 36.19 8.56 -23.32
C ALA A 263 36.32 9.02 -24.78
N GLY A 264 35.31 8.79 -25.63
CA GLY A 264 35.25 9.24 -27.02
C GLY A 264 35.68 8.21 -28.07
N TYR A 265 35.92 6.94 -27.70
CA TYR A 265 36.20 5.87 -28.66
C TYR A 265 34.91 5.39 -29.33
N SER A 266 34.96 5.06 -30.63
CA SER A 266 33.75 4.64 -31.37
C SER A 266 33.98 3.41 -32.25
N GLY A 267 32.91 2.64 -32.50
CA GLY A 267 32.94 1.49 -33.39
C GLY A 267 33.97 0.43 -33.00
N SER A 268 34.87 0.07 -33.92
CA SER A 268 35.92 -0.92 -33.69
C SER A 268 36.98 -0.48 -32.68
N GLN A 269 37.16 0.83 -32.48
CA GLN A 269 38.16 1.39 -31.57
C GLN A 269 37.89 1.06 -30.10
N ILE A 270 36.62 0.80 -29.75
CA ILE A 270 36.22 0.50 -28.38
C ILE A 270 36.92 -0.76 -27.88
N ASN A 271 36.96 -1.83 -28.68
CA ASN A 271 37.61 -3.08 -28.26
C ASN A 271 39.12 -2.92 -28.12
N GLU A 272 39.76 -2.16 -29.01
CA GLU A 272 41.20 -1.85 -28.93
C GLU A 272 41.52 -1.00 -27.69
N ALA A 273 40.69 -0.01 -27.38
CA ALA A 273 40.84 0.81 -26.18
C ALA A 273 40.68 -0.02 -24.89
N VAL A 274 39.74 -0.97 -24.87
CA VAL A 274 39.59 -1.90 -23.74
C VAL A 274 40.81 -2.80 -23.59
N LEU A 275 41.35 -3.34 -24.68
CA LEU A 275 42.58 -4.14 -24.64
C LEU A 275 43.77 -3.32 -24.13
N MET A 276 43.95 -2.11 -24.67
CA MET A 276 45.01 -1.20 -24.25
C MET A 276 44.89 -0.81 -22.77
N LEU A 277 43.68 -0.58 -22.27
CA LEU A 277 43.42 -0.31 -20.85
C LEU A 277 43.87 -1.50 -19.97
N LEU A 278 43.49 -2.72 -20.34
CA LEU A 278 43.89 -3.92 -19.60
C LEU A 278 45.40 -4.15 -19.62
N GLU A 279 46.04 -3.95 -20.78
CA GLU A 279 47.50 -4.05 -20.93
C GLU A 279 48.25 -2.98 -20.12
N THR A 280 47.77 -1.74 -20.16
CA THR A 280 48.39 -0.61 -19.44
C THR A 280 48.38 -0.83 -17.93
N GLU A 281 47.30 -1.40 -17.39
CA GLU A 281 47.16 -1.70 -15.96
C GLU A 281 47.77 -3.06 -15.55
N GLY A 282 48.28 -3.85 -16.50
CA GLY A 282 48.80 -5.19 -16.23
C GLY A 282 47.75 -6.13 -15.63
N THR A 283 46.47 -5.93 -15.96
CA THR A 283 45.33 -6.66 -15.41
C THR A 283 44.62 -7.46 -16.51
N ASN A 284 43.66 -8.29 -16.10
CA ASN A 284 42.78 -9.00 -17.02
C ASN A 284 41.33 -8.85 -16.57
N ILE A 285 40.41 -9.14 -17.47
CA ILE A 285 38.97 -8.99 -17.21
C ILE A 285 38.46 -9.77 -15.99
N ASN A 286 39.11 -10.88 -15.63
CA ASN A 286 38.71 -11.69 -14.49
C ASN A 286 39.15 -11.05 -13.17
N ALA A 287 40.30 -10.38 -13.15
CA ALA A 287 40.90 -9.75 -11.97
C ALA A 287 40.26 -8.41 -11.58
N ILE A 288 39.50 -7.78 -12.50
CA ILE A 288 38.79 -6.54 -12.19
C ILE A 288 37.49 -6.85 -11.44
N ASP A 289 37.31 -6.25 -10.27
CA ASP A 289 36.04 -6.29 -9.55
C ASP A 289 35.21 -5.03 -9.83
N PHE A 290 34.08 -5.19 -10.51
CA PHE A 290 33.08 -4.15 -10.75
C PHE A 290 31.79 -4.43 -9.97
N ASP A 291 31.67 -5.61 -9.36
CA ASP A 291 30.42 -6.13 -8.80
C ASP A 291 30.66 -6.63 -7.37
N GLU A 292 30.26 -5.80 -6.40
CA GLU A 292 30.33 -6.10 -4.96
C GLU A 292 29.61 -7.40 -4.57
N ARG A 293 28.78 -8.01 -5.44
CA ARG A 293 28.19 -9.34 -5.18
C ARG A 293 29.26 -10.38 -4.86
N ALA A 294 30.42 -10.34 -5.52
CA ALA A 294 31.51 -11.29 -5.26
C ALA A 294 32.12 -11.12 -3.85
N ALA A 295 32.25 -9.87 -3.39
CA ALA A 295 32.78 -9.54 -2.07
C ALA A 295 31.77 -9.83 -0.93
N ILE A 296 30.49 -9.50 -1.14
CA ILE A 296 29.40 -9.72 -0.16
C ILE A 296 29.16 -11.21 0.08
N ILE A 297 29.21 -12.05 -0.96
CA ILE A 297 29.10 -13.51 -0.84
C ILE A 297 30.27 -14.07 -0.02
N THR A 298 31.49 -13.62 -0.34
CA THR A 298 32.71 -14.03 0.38
C THR A 298 32.68 -13.62 1.86
N GLU A 299 32.14 -12.44 2.18
CA GLU A 299 32.02 -11.95 3.56
C GLU A 299 30.91 -12.65 4.35
N MET A 300 29.76 -12.95 3.71
CA MET A 300 28.68 -13.76 4.31
C MET A 300 29.13 -15.19 4.59
N GLU A 301 29.91 -15.80 3.68
CA GLU A 301 30.54 -17.10 3.89
C GLU A 301 31.59 -17.05 5.01
N ALA A 302 32.44 -16.02 5.04
CA ALA A 302 33.42 -15.84 6.12
C ALA A 302 32.77 -15.68 7.50
N ARG A 303 31.67 -14.91 7.61
CA ARG A 303 30.90 -14.75 8.86
C ARG A 303 30.20 -16.04 9.28
N ARG A 304 29.76 -16.89 8.34
CA ARG A 304 29.21 -18.23 8.64
C ARG A 304 30.28 -19.20 9.11
N VAL A 305 31.46 -19.22 8.48
CA VAL A 305 32.58 -20.08 8.90
C VAL A 305 33.04 -19.74 10.32
N MET A 306 33.00 -18.47 10.73
CA MET A 306 33.28 -18.07 12.10
C MET A 306 32.18 -18.49 13.11
N ALA A 307 30.91 -18.50 12.70
CA ALA A 307 29.79 -18.96 13.53
C ALA A 307 29.68 -20.49 13.66
N GLN A 308 30.26 -21.24 12.70
CA GLN A 308 30.26 -22.71 12.67
C GLN A 308 31.30 -23.36 13.61
N ASN A 309 32.14 -22.59 14.30
CA ASN A 309 33.07 -23.12 15.31
C ASN A 309 32.41 -23.41 16.68
N THR A 310 31.10 -23.26 16.80
CA THR A 310 30.31 -23.78 17.93
C THR A 310 29.41 -24.92 17.45
N HIS A 311 29.79 -26.15 17.83
CA HIS A 311 29.16 -27.42 17.48
C HIS A 311 27.63 -27.41 17.35
N ARG A 312 27.13 -27.61 16.12
CA ARG A 312 26.01 -28.52 15.83
C ARG A 312 25.97 -28.85 14.34
N ALA A 313 26.10 -30.14 14.02
CA ALA A 313 25.82 -30.69 12.71
C ALA A 313 24.31 -30.76 12.51
N ASP A 314 23.81 -30.27 11.37
CA ASP A 314 22.82 -30.93 10.50
C ASP A 314 22.45 -30.01 9.31
N PHE A 315 22.09 -30.64 8.20
CA PHE A 315 21.89 -30.17 6.82
C PHE A 315 21.04 -28.88 6.64
N GLU A 316 21.48 -27.94 5.77
CA GLU A 316 20.64 -27.27 4.74
C GLU A 316 21.37 -26.24 3.81
N PRO A 317 20.91 -26.00 2.56
CA PRO A 317 21.61 -25.29 1.48
C PRO A 317 21.32 -23.78 1.35
N ALA A 318 21.01 -23.06 2.43
CA ALA A 318 20.50 -21.68 2.34
C ALA A 318 21.50 -20.59 1.86
N ALA A 319 22.82 -20.87 1.76
CA ALA A 319 23.78 -19.90 1.22
C ALA A 319 23.81 -19.88 -0.32
N ALA A 320 23.62 -21.04 -0.95
CA ALA A 320 23.66 -21.16 -2.41
C ALA A 320 22.45 -20.49 -3.08
N GLU A 321 21.30 -20.40 -2.39
CA GLU A 321 20.07 -19.81 -2.93
C GLU A 321 20.07 -18.26 -2.93
N ALA A 322 20.78 -17.61 -1.99
CA ALA A 322 20.92 -16.15 -1.99
C ALA A 322 21.65 -15.62 -3.25
N VAL A 323 22.47 -16.47 -3.90
CA VAL A 323 23.18 -16.16 -5.15
C VAL A 323 22.22 -16.13 -6.36
N ASN A 324 21.01 -16.69 -6.25
CA ASN A 324 20.07 -16.82 -7.36
C ASN A 324 19.04 -15.68 -7.49
N HIS A 325 19.00 -14.73 -6.55
CA HIS A 325 18.00 -13.66 -6.58
C HIS A 325 18.62 -12.30 -6.95
N PRO A 326 18.15 -11.64 -8.03
CA PRO A 326 18.75 -10.38 -8.51
C PRO A 326 18.41 -9.17 -7.64
N LEU A 327 17.30 -9.22 -6.88
CA LEU A 327 16.86 -8.18 -5.96
C LEU A 327 16.62 -8.80 -4.58
N ILE A 328 17.40 -8.35 -3.60
CA ILE A 328 17.28 -8.74 -2.19
C ILE A 328 16.88 -7.50 -1.39
N PRO A 329 15.59 -7.30 -1.08
CA PRO A 329 15.11 -6.09 -0.40
C PRO A 329 15.84 -5.75 0.91
N ALA A 330 16.28 -6.75 1.66
CA ALA A 330 17.02 -6.58 2.91
C ALA A 330 18.47 -6.09 2.72
N SER A 331 19.03 -6.22 1.51
CA SER A 331 20.43 -5.89 1.21
C SER A 331 20.60 -5.55 -0.27
N LEU A 332 20.39 -4.28 -0.62
CA LEU A 332 20.54 -3.79 -2.00
C LEU A 332 22.01 -3.68 -2.41
N THR A 333 22.30 -3.90 -3.70
CA THR A 333 23.62 -3.61 -4.28
C THR A 333 23.85 -2.09 -4.38
N ARG A 334 25.11 -1.67 -4.52
CA ARG A 334 25.42 -0.24 -4.74
C ARG A 334 24.68 0.35 -5.95
N ALA A 335 24.65 -0.35 -7.08
CA ALA A 335 23.92 0.12 -8.27
C ALA A 335 22.42 0.29 -8.00
N GLN A 336 21.81 -0.64 -7.24
CA GLN A 336 20.41 -0.54 -6.83
C GLN A 336 20.17 0.66 -5.92
N LYS A 337 21.05 0.89 -4.94
CA LYS A 337 21.00 2.06 -4.06
C LYS A 337 21.14 3.36 -4.86
N GLU A 338 22.14 3.46 -5.74
CA GLU A 338 22.33 4.62 -6.59
C GLU A 338 21.13 4.90 -7.50
N MET A 339 20.50 3.85 -8.06
CA MET A 339 19.29 3.99 -8.86
C MET A 339 18.11 4.51 -8.04
N LEU A 340 17.88 3.98 -6.83
CA LEU A 340 16.83 4.47 -5.93
C LEU A 340 17.08 5.92 -5.48
N LEU A 341 18.34 6.27 -5.20
CA LEU A 341 18.74 7.64 -4.84
C LEU A 341 18.41 8.62 -5.95
N GLU A 342 18.83 8.33 -7.18
CA GLU A 342 18.60 9.23 -8.32
C GLU A 342 17.12 9.29 -8.73
N LEU A 343 16.37 8.19 -8.54
CA LEU A 343 14.92 8.19 -8.74
C LEU A 343 14.19 9.04 -7.69
N GLU A 344 14.62 9.02 -6.42
CA GLU A 344 14.09 9.90 -5.37
C GLU A 344 14.33 11.38 -5.72
N TRP A 345 15.50 11.73 -6.24
CA TRP A 345 15.78 13.10 -6.70
C TRP A 345 14.84 13.53 -7.83
N ALA A 346 14.67 12.68 -8.85
CA ALA A 346 13.75 12.95 -9.96
C ALA A 346 12.29 13.07 -9.50
N HIS A 347 11.84 12.21 -8.57
CA HIS A 347 10.51 12.30 -7.96
C HIS A 347 10.32 13.62 -7.23
N ARG A 348 11.28 13.97 -6.37
CA ARG A 348 11.23 15.22 -5.61
C ARG A 348 11.11 16.42 -6.54
N ALA A 349 11.97 16.51 -7.56
CA ALA A 349 11.92 17.59 -8.55
C ALA A 349 10.56 17.63 -9.28
N MET A 350 10.07 16.47 -9.74
CA MET A 350 8.79 16.39 -10.47
C MET A 350 7.60 16.83 -9.61
N ILE A 351 7.50 16.36 -8.37
CA ILE A 351 6.40 16.69 -7.46
C ILE A 351 6.45 18.19 -7.11
N GLN A 352 7.65 18.74 -6.86
CA GLN A 352 7.83 20.18 -6.61
C GLN A 352 7.35 21.01 -7.81
N SER A 353 7.82 20.68 -9.01
CA SER A 353 7.45 21.35 -10.25
C SER A 353 5.96 21.28 -10.52
N TYR A 354 5.35 20.10 -10.32
CA TYR A 354 3.91 19.91 -10.42
C TYR A 354 3.12 20.79 -9.44
N VAL A 355 3.51 20.79 -8.15
CA VAL A 355 2.85 21.59 -7.12
C VAL A 355 3.00 23.09 -7.38
N ILE A 356 4.17 23.55 -7.81
CA ILE A 356 4.39 24.96 -8.18
C ILE A 356 3.53 25.32 -9.40
N GLY A 357 3.52 24.48 -10.43
CA GLY A 357 2.68 24.64 -11.61
C GLY A 357 1.19 24.69 -11.27
N LEU A 358 0.74 23.92 -10.27
CA LEU A 358 -0.63 23.98 -9.75
C LEU A 358 -0.92 25.33 -9.09
N ILE A 359 -0.05 25.79 -8.19
CA ILE A 359 -0.21 27.06 -7.46
C ILE A 359 -0.31 28.23 -8.44
N ASP A 360 0.59 28.30 -9.41
CA ASP A 360 0.63 29.38 -10.39
C ASP A 360 -0.62 29.41 -11.29
N ASN A 361 -1.00 28.27 -11.85
CA ASN A 361 -2.20 28.19 -12.68
C ASN A 361 -3.50 28.43 -11.87
N ALA A 362 -3.52 28.06 -10.58
CA ALA A 362 -4.63 28.37 -9.69
C ALA A 362 -4.77 29.88 -9.48
N ARG A 363 -3.66 30.60 -9.23
CA ARG A 363 -3.63 32.06 -9.12
C ARG A 363 -4.14 32.75 -10.39
N ASP A 364 -3.80 32.20 -11.55
CA ASP A 364 -4.27 32.68 -12.86
C ASP A 364 -5.72 32.26 -13.17
N ASN A 365 -6.44 31.64 -12.23
CA ASN A 365 -7.81 31.14 -12.39
C ASN A 365 -7.97 30.14 -13.56
N CYS A 366 -6.95 29.34 -13.85
CA CYS A 366 -7.02 28.33 -14.90
C CYS A 366 -7.81 27.08 -14.46
N PHE A 367 -7.95 26.85 -13.14
CA PHE A 367 -8.60 25.66 -12.56
C PHE A 367 -10.02 25.89 -12.03
N LYS A 368 -10.84 26.72 -12.69
CA LYS A 368 -12.23 27.01 -12.26
C LYS A 368 -13.15 25.78 -12.17
N ASN A 369 -12.83 24.73 -12.93
CA ASN A 369 -13.61 23.50 -13.00
C ASN A 369 -13.03 22.38 -12.13
N LEU A 370 -11.89 22.61 -11.46
CA LEU A 370 -11.20 21.57 -10.70
C LEU A 370 -11.95 21.30 -9.39
N THR A 371 -12.57 20.13 -9.30
CA THR A 371 -13.32 19.70 -8.11
C THR A 371 -12.60 18.65 -7.29
N THR A 372 -11.62 17.97 -7.89
CA THR A 372 -10.97 16.81 -7.29
C THR A 372 -9.46 16.82 -7.49
N ILE A 373 -8.71 16.53 -6.43
CA ILE A 373 -7.30 16.14 -6.50
C ILE A 373 -7.18 14.68 -6.05
N THR A 374 -6.50 13.86 -6.86
CA THR A 374 -6.24 12.45 -6.55
C THR A 374 -4.74 12.16 -6.52
N ILE A 375 -4.16 12.08 -5.34
CA ILE A 375 -2.81 11.57 -5.15
C ILE A 375 -2.95 10.06 -4.90
N ALA A 376 -2.74 9.26 -5.93
CA ALA A 376 -2.91 7.81 -5.86
C ALA A 376 -1.76 7.14 -5.10
N LYS A 377 -0.54 7.63 -5.31
CA LYS A 377 0.66 7.19 -4.59
C LYS A 377 1.58 8.39 -4.39
N ILE A 378 2.09 8.56 -3.17
CA ILE A 378 3.20 9.44 -2.87
C ILE A 378 4.07 8.83 -1.76
N PRO A 379 5.41 8.79 -1.90
CA PRO A 379 6.29 8.39 -0.81
C PRO A 379 6.14 9.33 0.40
N SER A 380 6.19 8.79 1.62
CA SER A 380 5.99 9.58 2.84
C SER A 380 7.00 10.72 2.97
N SER A 381 8.21 10.50 2.49
CA SER A 381 9.32 11.45 2.41
C SER A 381 9.01 12.67 1.54
N HIS A 382 8.01 12.61 0.65
CA HIS A 382 7.61 13.71 -0.23
C HIS A 382 6.29 14.39 0.18
N VAL A 383 5.60 13.90 1.21
CA VAL A 383 4.33 14.49 1.68
C VAL A 383 4.50 15.97 2.08
N TYR A 384 5.66 16.35 2.62
CA TYR A 384 5.95 17.74 3.01
C TYR A 384 5.85 18.74 1.84
N ILE A 385 5.99 18.28 0.59
CA ILE A 385 5.92 19.13 -0.61
C ILE A 385 4.50 19.70 -0.78
N LEU A 386 3.50 18.96 -0.31
CA LEU A 386 2.08 19.33 -0.33
C LEU A 386 1.69 20.25 0.85
N CYS A 387 2.55 20.37 1.86
CA CYS A 387 2.33 21.22 3.04
C CYS A 387 2.59 22.70 2.70
N ARG A 388 1.83 23.25 1.76
CA ARG A 388 1.89 24.65 1.32
C ARG A 388 0.49 25.25 1.38
N HIS A 389 0.30 26.31 2.18
CA HIS A 389 -1.01 26.96 2.29
C HIS A 389 -1.52 27.49 0.94
N GLU A 390 -0.62 28.04 0.12
CA GLU A 390 -0.96 28.58 -1.20
C GLU A 390 -1.54 27.53 -2.15
N LEU A 391 -1.14 26.26 -2.02
CA LEU A 391 -1.69 25.17 -2.83
C LEU A 391 -3.18 25.00 -2.56
N TRP A 392 -3.54 24.87 -1.29
CA TRP A 392 -4.90 24.51 -0.89
C TRP A 392 -5.85 25.72 -0.86
N GLN A 393 -5.35 26.92 -0.58
CA GLN A 393 -6.14 28.15 -0.54
C GLN A 393 -6.51 28.68 -1.93
N ASN A 394 -5.63 28.53 -2.93
CA ASN A 394 -5.87 29.05 -4.28
C ASN A 394 -6.82 28.17 -5.10
N LEU A 395 -7.11 26.95 -4.66
CA LEU A 395 -8.00 25.99 -5.34
C LEU A 395 -9.44 26.10 -4.82
N SER A 396 -10.10 27.23 -5.09
CA SER A 396 -11.41 27.56 -4.50
C SER A 396 -12.56 26.64 -4.90
N SER A 397 -12.48 25.94 -6.03
CA SER A 397 -13.51 24.99 -6.50
C SER A 397 -13.28 23.55 -6.01
N LEU A 398 -12.18 23.29 -5.30
CA LEU A 398 -11.80 21.95 -4.85
C LEU A 398 -12.71 21.48 -3.72
N THR A 399 -13.42 20.37 -3.94
CA THR A 399 -14.35 19.79 -2.96
C THR A 399 -13.92 18.40 -2.48
N ASN A 400 -13.12 17.68 -3.29
CA ASN A 400 -12.75 16.29 -3.02
C ASN A 400 -11.22 16.13 -3.05
N VAL A 401 -10.68 15.46 -2.04
CA VAL A 401 -9.27 15.09 -1.98
C VAL A 401 -9.15 13.60 -1.70
N SER A 402 -8.28 12.93 -2.45
CA SER A 402 -7.89 11.54 -2.22
C SER A 402 -6.39 11.47 -2.08
N LEU A 403 -5.92 10.81 -1.02
CA LEU A 403 -4.52 10.74 -0.65
C LEU A 403 -4.12 9.30 -0.32
N GLY A 404 -3.39 8.65 -1.22
CA GLY A 404 -2.71 7.38 -1.03
C GLY A 404 -1.22 7.60 -0.75
N VAL A 405 -0.74 7.15 0.40
CA VAL A 405 0.65 7.36 0.85
C VAL A 405 1.39 6.04 0.97
N ILE A 406 2.54 5.94 0.31
CA ILE A 406 3.48 4.84 0.49
C ILE A 406 4.33 5.18 1.72
N ALA A 407 4.25 4.36 2.77
CA ALA A 407 5.10 4.53 3.93
C ALA A 407 6.53 4.06 3.59
N ASP A 408 7.53 4.92 3.81
CA ASP A 408 8.91 4.58 3.48
C ASP A 408 9.46 3.54 4.47
N TRP A 409 10.17 2.56 3.94
CA TRP A 409 10.89 1.54 4.71
C TRP A 409 12.39 1.77 4.74
N ARG A 410 12.87 2.67 3.89
CA ARG A 410 14.29 2.98 3.74
C ARG A 410 14.49 4.45 3.40
N ARG A 411 15.69 4.93 3.69
CA ARG A 411 16.21 6.21 3.24
C ARG A 411 17.55 5.96 2.57
N VAL A 412 17.62 6.29 1.29
CA VAL A 412 18.87 6.22 0.56
C VAL A 412 19.52 7.59 0.59
N SER A 413 20.78 7.67 1.02
CA SER A 413 21.49 8.94 1.15
C SER A 413 22.92 8.85 0.64
N LYS A 414 23.50 10.00 0.31
CA LYS A 414 24.88 10.12 -0.17
C LYS A 414 25.73 10.77 0.91
N SER A 415 26.49 9.98 1.64
CA SER A 415 27.32 10.45 2.76
C SER A 415 28.68 10.98 2.29
N ALA A 416 29.20 10.46 1.17
CA ALA A 416 30.43 10.94 0.52
C ALA A 416 30.40 10.66 -1.00
N PRO A 417 31.29 11.26 -1.81
CA PRO A 417 31.42 10.89 -3.23
C PRO A 417 31.65 9.38 -3.40
N GLY A 418 30.76 8.72 -4.15
CA GLY A 418 30.82 7.27 -4.39
C GLY A 418 30.37 6.38 -3.22
N CYS A 419 29.91 6.96 -2.12
CA CYS A 419 29.35 6.22 -0.97
C CYS A 419 27.85 6.50 -0.86
N VAL A 420 27.04 5.45 -1.04
CA VAL A 420 25.58 5.50 -0.90
C VAL A 420 25.16 4.57 0.22
N GLU A 421 24.46 5.15 1.19
CA GLU A 421 23.94 4.46 2.38
C GLU A 421 22.45 4.14 2.18
N ASP A 422 22.01 3.03 2.76
CA ASP A 422 20.62 2.54 2.72
C ASP A 422 20.20 2.28 4.17
N ASP A 423 19.60 3.30 4.78
CA ASP A 423 19.19 3.27 6.18
C ASP A 423 17.77 2.75 6.30
N ALA A 424 17.55 1.77 7.17
CA ALA A 424 16.19 1.32 7.49
C ALA A 424 15.41 2.42 8.22
N VAL A 425 14.21 2.72 7.74
CA VAL A 425 13.29 3.72 8.32
C VAL A 425 12.06 3.00 8.85
N SER A 426 11.53 3.45 10.00
CA SER A 426 10.24 2.94 10.46
C SER A 426 9.12 3.54 9.58
N PRO A 427 8.28 2.72 8.92
CA PRO A 427 7.14 3.22 8.17
C PRO A 427 6.19 4.07 9.01
N VAL A 428 6.15 3.84 10.33
CA VAL A 428 5.34 4.58 11.31
C VAL A 428 5.70 6.06 11.38
N GLU A 429 6.92 6.45 10.97
CA GLU A 429 7.31 7.87 10.84
C GLU A 429 6.46 8.64 9.82
N ALA A 430 5.80 7.94 8.88
CA ALA A 430 4.89 8.55 7.92
C ALA A 430 3.65 9.17 8.58
N VAL A 431 3.20 8.64 9.73
CA VAL A 431 1.93 9.02 10.37
C VAL A 431 1.91 10.51 10.73
N GLY A 432 2.99 11.01 11.34
CA GLY A 432 3.08 12.43 11.72
C GLY A 432 3.09 13.38 10.51
N LYS A 433 3.81 13.02 9.44
CA LYS A 433 3.86 13.81 8.19
C LYS A 433 2.47 13.94 7.57
N VAL A 434 1.72 12.84 7.54
CA VAL A 434 0.35 12.82 7.00
C VAL A 434 -0.60 13.58 7.91
N TYR A 435 -0.52 13.40 9.23
CA TYR A 435 -1.33 14.16 10.18
C TYR A 435 -1.18 15.66 9.95
N GLN A 436 0.06 16.17 9.81
CA GLN A 436 0.30 17.59 9.54
C GLN A 436 -0.39 18.07 8.26
N LEU A 437 -0.31 17.30 7.17
CA LEU A 437 -0.98 17.62 5.91
C LEU A 437 -2.52 17.65 6.06
N LEU A 438 -3.09 16.62 6.69
CA LEU A 438 -4.53 16.50 6.88
C LEU A 438 -5.07 17.58 7.82
N ASN A 439 -4.42 17.83 8.95
CA ASN A 439 -4.91 18.73 9.99
C ASN A 439 -4.70 20.21 9.63
N ASN A 440 -3.47 20.58 9.22
CA ASN A 440 -3.08 21.99 9.12
C ASN A 440 -3.33 22.59 7.73
N TYR A 441 -3.49 21.75 6.70
CA TYR A 441 -3.62 22.21 5.33
C TYR A 441 -4.97 21.82 4.70
N ILE A 442 -5.27 20.53 4.60
CA ILE A 442 -6.51 20.04 3.95
C ILE A 442 -7.74 20.31 4.82
N GLY A 443 -7.70 19.89 6.09
CA GLY A 443 -8.79 20.03 7.05
C GLY A 443 -9.11 21.48 7.42
N ALA A 444 -8.16 22.39 7.20
CA ALA A 444 -8.34 23.82 7.36
C ALA A 444 -9.16 24.47 6.24
N GLN A 445 -9.40 23.79 5.10
CA GLN A 445 -10.12 24.37 3.97
C GLN A 445 -11.64 24.17 4.10
N PRO A 446 -12.46 25.24 4.10
CA PRO A 446 -13.92 25.12 4.22
C PRO A 446 -14.61 24.56 2.98
N HIS A 447 -13.96 24.61 1.82
CA HIS A 447 -14.51 24.14 0.54
C HIS A 447 -14.37 22.63 0.34
N ILE A 448 -13.42 22.00 1.04
CA ILE A 448 -13.18 20.57 0.93
C ILE A 448 -14.17 19.84 1.82
N GLU A 449 -15.05 19.06 1.19
CA GLU A 449 -16.13 18.34 1.88
C GLU A 449 -15.92 16.83 1.88
N SER A 450 -15.09 16.28 0.98
CA SER A 450 -14.81 14.85 0.89
C SER A 450 -13.31 14.59 0.99
N LEU A 451 -12.93 13.70 1.90
CA LEU A 451 -11.56 13.26 2.08
C LEU A 451 -11.49 11.73 2.04
N HIS A 452 -10.68 11.18 1.15
CA HIS A 452 -10.24 9.79 1.18
C HIS A 452 -8.76 9.72 1.56
N PHE A 453 -8.44 8.81 2.48
CA PHE A 453 -7.07 8.54 2.89
C PHE A 453 -6.80 7.02 2.91
N GLU A 454 -5.67 6.61 2.33
CA GLU A 454 -5.22 5.22 2.38
C GLU A 454 -3.69 5.10 2.56
N TRP A 455 -3.28 4.05 3.29
CA TRP A 455 -1.90 3.59 3.28
C TRP A 455 -1.68 2.60 2.13
N ILE A 456 -0.68 2.86 1.29
CA ILE A 456 -0.23 2.01 0.18
C ILE A 456 0.94 1.17 0.67
N CYS A 457 0.66 0.22 1.56
CA CYS A 457 1.62 -0.75 2.08
C CYS A 457 0.89 -1.80 2.94
N GLY A 458 1.43 -3.01 3.04
CA GLY A 458 0.91 -4.04 3.95
C GLY A 458 -0.61 -4.26 3.87
N GLY A 459 -1.15 -4.90 4.89
CA GLY A 459 -2.58 -5.15 5.04
C GLY A 459 -3.13 -6.13 4.02
N GLU A 460 -4.43 -6.07 3.78
CA GLU A 460 -5.17 -7.09 3.03
C GLU A 460 -4.83 -7.12 1.54
N PHE A 461 -4.46 -5.96 0.99
CA PHE A 461 -4.26 -5.78 -0.43
C PHE A 461 -2.81 -5.84 -0.87
N ALA A 462 -1.86 -5.81 0.07
CA ALA A 462 -0.46 -5.93 -0.30
C ALA A 462 -0.17 -7.33 -0.88
N PRO A 463 0.59 -7.39 -1.99
CA PRO A 463 0.93 -8.66 -2.61
C PRO A 463 2.06 -9.37 -1.85
N GLY A 464 2.04 -10.70 -1.90
CA GLY A 464 3.08 -11.57 -1.34
C GLY A 464 2.87 -11.94 0.12
N THR A 465 3.38 -13.13 0.48
CA THR A 465 3.23 -13.72 1.82
C THR A 465 3.83 -12.84 2.94
N TYR A 466 4.83 -12.02 2.61
CA TYR A 466 5.57 -11.19 3.56
C TYR A 466 4.92 -9.84 3.87
N GLN A 467 4.05 -9.33 2.99
CA GLN A 467 3.30 -8.09 3.24
C GLN A 467 1.84 -8.34 3.55
N ARG A 468 1.23 -9.33 2.89
CA ARG A 468 -0.21 -9.58 3.02
C ARG A 468 -0.55 -9.88 4.46
N ASN A 469 -1.56 -9.17 4.97
CA ASN A 469 -2.05 -9.19 6.33
C ASN A 469 -1.06 -8.68 7.41
N HIS A 470 0.06 -8.08 7.02
CA HIS A 470 1.10 -7.55 7.90
C HIS A 470 1.28 -6.04 7.73
N HIS A 471 2.06 -5.42 8.61
CA HIS A 471 2.55 -4.05 8.48
C HIS A 471 1.48 -2.95 8.32
N ILE A 472 0.29 -3.14 8.90
CA ILE A 472 -0.77 -2.12 8.87
C ILE A 472 -0.36 -0.97 9.78
N LEU A 473 -0.48 0.26 9.28
CA LEU A 473 -0.14 1.48 10.03
C LEU A 473 -1.34 2.08 10.77
N PRO A 474 -1.08 2.87 11.83
CA PRO A 474 -2.12 3.64 12.49
C PRO A 474 -2.78 4.64 11.53
N ALA A 475 -4.06 4.90 11.73
CA ALA A 475 -4.72 6.07 11.16
C ALA A 475 -4.06 7.35 11.70
N PRO A 476 -3.87 8.40 10.88
CA PRO A 476 -3.21 9.64 11.28
C PRO A 476 -4.12 10.54 12.12
N PHE A 477 -4.62 10.03 13.25
CA PHE A 477 -5.45 10.78 14.20
C PHE A 477 -4.65 11.61 15.19
N PHE A 478 -3.37 11.29 15.36
CA PHE A 478 -2.42 12.07 16.14
C PHE A 478 -1.12 12.25 15.34
N GLU A 479 -0.45 13.37 15.54
CA GLU A 479 0.90 13.59 15.00
C GLU A 479 1.89 12.56 15.55
N GLN A 480 1.80 12.29 16.85
CA GLN A 480 2.60 11.28 17.53
C GLN A 480 1.84 9.95 17.56
N PRO A 481 2.23 8.94 16.75
CA PRO A 481 1.47 7.69 16.63
C PRO A 481 1.41 6.88 17.93
N GLN A 482 2.34 7.09 18.86
CA GLN A 482 2.32 6.44 20.18
C GLN A 482 1.09 6.80 21.02
N LEU A 483 0.50 7.98 20.79
CA LEU A 483 -0.74 8.40 21.44
C LEU A 483 -1.91 7.50 21.07
N MET A 484 -1.87 6.80 19.93
CA MET A 484 -2.90 5.82 19.56
C MET A 484 -3.07 4.72 20.60
N THR A 485 -2.00 4.36 21.33
CA THR A 485 -2.02 3.24 22.28
C THR A 485 -2.16 3.66 23.74
N ARG A 486 -2.08 4.96 24.07
CA ARG A 486 -2.17 5.44 25.44
C ARG A 486 -3.61 5.38 25.95
N ILE A 487 -3.75 5.08 27.24
CA ILE A 487 -5.04 4.75 27.87
C ILE A 487 -6.02 5.93 27.84
N ASP A 488 -5.52 7.16 27.97
CA ASP A 488 -6.28 8.39 28.19
C ASP A 488 -5.98 9.48 27.14
N SER A 489 -5.30 9.16 26.03
CA SER A 489 -4.87 10.15 25.04
C SER A 489 -5.99 11.03 24.47
N PRO A 490 -7.22 10.54 24.18
CA PRO A 490 -8.28 11.43 23.70
C PRO A 490 -8.72 12.47 24.74
N LYS A 491 -8.45 12.22 26.02
CA LYS A 491 -8.82 13.08 27.15
C LYS A 491 -7.70 14.06 27.51
N THR A 492 -6.45 13.63 27.45
CA THR A 492 -5.29 14.47 27.81
C THR A 492 -4.76 15.29 26.62
N ASN A 493 -4.99 14.82 25.39
CA ASN A 493 -4.50 15.41 24.15
C ASN A 493 -5.67 15.76 23.20
N THR A 494 -6.77 16.31 23.73
CA THR A 494 -7.98 16.57 22.92
C THR A 494 -7.72 17.55 21.78
N ASP A 495 -6.88 18.57 21.99
CA ASP A 495 -6.55 19.57 20.97
C ASP A 495 -5.56 19.04 19.91
N ASP A 496 -4.85 17.96 20.21
CA ASP A 496 -3.91 17.30 19.28
C ASP A 496 -4.61 16.25 18.41
N LEU A 497 -5.89 15.96 18.65
CA LEU A 497 -6.65 14.99 17.87
C LEU A 497 -7.03 15.57 16.50
N LEU A 498 -6.94 14.76 15.45
CA LEU A 498 -7.21 15.20 14.08
C LEU A 498 -8.58 15.89 13.97
N SER A 499 -8.55 17.14 13.51
CA SER A 499 -9.72 17.97 13.32
C SER A 499 -10.03 18.15 11.84
N LEU A 500 -11.22 17.72 11.43
CA LEU A 500 -11.72 17.83 10.05
C LEU A 500 -13.11 18.49 10.06
N PRO A 501 -13.23 19.77 10.47
CA PRO A 501 -14.50 20.40 10.83
C PRO A 501 -15.44 20.65 9.63
N PHE A 502 -14.94 20.57 8.40
CA PHE A 502 -15.70 20.83 7.18
C PHE A 502 -15.98 19.57 6.35
N ILE A 503 -15.35 18.44 6.72
CA ILE A 503 -15.50 17.18 6.00
C ILE A 503 -16.88 16.60 6.28
N LYS A 504 -17.64 16.38 5.21
CA LYS A 504 -18.95 15.71 5.20
C LYS A 504 -18.84 14.22 4.87
N HIS A 505 -17.83 13.85 4.09
CA HIS A 505 -17.56 12.47 3.72
C HIS A 505 -16.10 12.12 4.03
N LEU A 506 -15.90 11.24 5.00
CA LEU A 506 -14.59 10.71 5.35
C LEU A 506 -14.51 9.25 4.90
N SER A 507 -13.49 8.93 4.12
CA SER A 507 -13.16 7.55 3.76
C SER A 507 -11.74 7.21 4.22
N LEU A 508 -11.61 6.13 4.98
CA LEU A 508 -10.33 5.61 5.46
C LEU A 508 -10.13 4.20 4.93
N LYS A 509 -8.92 3.90 4.47
CA LYS A 509 -8.58 2.58 3.97
C LYS A 509 -7.22 2.10 4.43
N ASN A 510 -7.15 0.79 4.72
CA ASN A 510 -5.92 0.09 5.09
C ASN A 510 -5.15 0.72 6.27
N CYS A 511 -5.87 1.03 7.35
CA CYS A 511 -5.27 1.59 8.57
C CYS A 511 -5.87 0.94 9.81
N TRP A 512 -5.24 1.15 10.98
CA TRP A 512 -5.80 0.73 12.26
C TRP A 512 -5.99 1.87 13.26
N ALA A 513 -6.91 1.71 14.19
CA ALA A 513 -7.09 2.64 15.30
C ALA A 513 -7.41 1.93 16.61
N SER A 514 -7.02 2.51 17.74
CA SER A 514 -7.55 2.05 19.03
C SER A 514 -8.98 2.55 19.21
N PRO A 515 -9.88 1.73 19.80
CA PRO A 515 -11.30 1.99 19.79
C PRO A 515 -11.70 3.29 20.50
N HIS A 516 -11.03 3.65 21.60
CA HIS A 516 -11.29 4.90 22.32
C HIS A 516 -10.86 6.14 21.53
N VAL A 517 -9.79 6.04 20.74
CA VAL A 517 -9.33 7.11 19.83
C VAL A 517 -10.27 7.25 18.65
N LEU A 518 -10.65 6.14 18.00
CA LEU A 518 -11.60 6.16 16.89
C LEU A 518 -12.95 6.74 17.33
N LEU A 519 -13.50 6.27 18.45
CA LEU A 519 -14.75 6.74 19.03
C LEU A 519 -14.73 8.26 19.24
N GLN A 520 -13.69 8.79 19.88
CA GLN A 520 -13.63 10.23 20.15
C GLN A 520 -13.39 11.06 18.88
N THR A 521 -12.58 10.57 17.95
CA THR A 521 -12.30 11.26 16.68
C THR A 521 -13.56 11.39 15.85
N ILE A 522 -14.28 10.27 15.64
CA ILE A 522 -15.53 10.27 14.87
C ILE A 522 -16.61 11.07 15.61
N ARG A 523 -16.67 11.04 16.94
CA ARG A 523 -17.60 11.88 17.72
C ARG A 523 -17.37 13.37 17.45
N ASN A 524 -16.11 13.83 17.45
CA ASN A 524 -15.80 15.24 17.17
C ASN A 524 -16.22 15.63 15.74
N MET A 525 -15.97 14.77 14.75
CA MET A 525 -16.33 15.01 13.35
C MET A 525 -17.85 14.95 13.12
N ALA A 526 -18.56 14.01 13.76
CA ALA A 526 -20.01 13.83 13.68
C ALA A 526 -20.79 14.97 14.37
N LEU A 527 -20.22 15.55 15.44
CA LEU A 527 -20.74 16.79 16.05
C LEU A 527 -20.51 18.03 15.18
N SER A 528 -19.63 17.94 14.20
CA SER A 528 -19.33 19.01 13.25
C SER A 528 -20.16 18.83 11.97
N THR A 529 -19.59 18.31 10.89
CA THR A 529 -20.23 18.22 9.58
C THR A 529 -20.31 16.83 8.99
N LEU A 530 -19.78 15.80 9.66
CA LEU A 530 -19.64 14.46 9.06
C LEU A 530 -21.01 13.81 8.82
N GLU A 531 -21.34 13.57 7.55
CA GLU A 531 -22.58 12.93 7.10
C GLU A 531 -22.38 11.47 6.68
N LYS A 532 -21.19 11.10 6.20
CA LYS A 532 -20.89 9.76 5.72
C LYS A 532 -19.48 9.31 6.12
N LEU A 533 -19.37 8.09 6.65
CA LEU A 533 -18.11 7.45 7.01
C LEU A 533 -17.95 6.12 6.26
N ASP A 534 -16.90 6.01 5.44
CA ASP A 534 -16.56 4.79 4.69
C ASP A 534 -15.23 4.20 5.20
N LEU A 535 -15.26 2.96 5.70
CA LEU A 535 -14.09 2.26 6.22
C LEU A 535 -13.82 0.99 5.40
N GLU A 536 -12.66 0.89 4.75
CA GLU A 536 -12.25 -0.29 3.96
C GLU A 536 -10.93 -0.89 4.47
N SER A 537 -10.91 -2.18 4.80
CA SER A 537 -9.74 -2.83 5.43
C SER A 537 -9.26 -2.09 6.69
N VAL A 538 -10.16 -1.39 7.39
CA VAL A 538 -9.85 -0.67 8.63
C VAL A 538 -10.00 -1.60 9.81
N SER A 539 -9.04 -1.56 10.73
CA SER A 539 -9.02 -2.47 11.87
C SER A 539 -8.96 -1.77 13.22
N LEU A 540 -9.61 -2.36 14.23
CA LEU A 540 -9.47 -1.94 15.61
C LEU A 540 -8.33 -2.71 16.30
N SER A 541 -7.66 -2.07 17.25
CA SER A 541 -6.86 -2.80 18.24
C SER A 541 -7.75 -3.43 19.32
N GLY A 542 -7.15 -4.18 20.24
CA GLY A 542 -7.81 -4.47 21.53
C GLY A 542 -8.14 -3.17 22.29
N PRO A 543 -9.14 -3.17 23.18
CA PRO A 543 -9.53 -1.99 23.95
C PRO A 543 -8.41 -1.55 24.91
N PRO A 544 -8.35 -0.27 25.28
CA PRO A 544 -7.43 0.20 26.31
C PRO A 544 -7.68 -0.52 27.63
N THR A 545 -6.61 -0.77 28.39
CA THR A 545 -6.69 -1.47 29.66
C THR A 545 -5.73 -0.87 30.67
N LEU A 546 -6.19 -0.78 31.93
CA LEU A 546 -5.34 -0.45 33.07
C LEU A 546 -4.43 -1.61 33.48
N THR A 547 -4.74 -2.84 33.05
CA THR A 547 -3.96 -4.03 33.39
C THR A 547 -2.87 -4.23 32.35
N PRO A 548 -1.58 -4.02 32.71
CA PRO A 548 -0.49 -4.13 31.75
C PRO A 548 -0.46 -5.50 31.07
N GLN A 549 -0.43 -5.50 29.74
CA GLN A 549 -0.32 -6.73 28.96
C GLN A 549 1.14 -7.16 28.81
N ALA A 550 1.40 -8.45 28.98
CA ALA A 550 2.71 -9.02 28.64
C ALA A 550 2.92 -8.97 27.11
N PRO A 551 4.17 -8.83 26.63
CA PRO A 551 4.49 -8.76 25.20
C PRO A 551 3.93 -9.95 24.43
N LEU A 552 3.54 -9.72 23.18
CA LEU A 552 3.06 -10.79 22.30
C LEU A 552 4.22 -11.71 21.90
N GLN A 553 3.99 -13.03 21.96
CA GLN A 553 4.98 -13.98 21.44
C GLN A 553 5.02 -13.89 19.91
N GLN A 554 6.18 -13.55 19.36
CA GLN A 554 6.41 -13.54 17.91
C GLN A 554 6.48 -14.98 17.37
N ALA A 555 5.93 -15.21 16.18
CA ALA A 555 5.78 -16.53 15.56
C ALA A 555 7.10 -17.34 15.43
N GLY A 556 8.27 -16.69 15.43
CA GLY A 556 9.56 -17.37 15.42
C GLY A 556 9.90 -18.19 16.68
N ALA A 557 9.23 -17.92 17.81
CA ALA A 557 9.42 -18.68 19.05
C ALA A 557 8.47 -19.89 19.18
N ALA A 558 7.38 -19.93 18.40
CA ALA A 558 6.38 -21.01 18.48
C ALA A 558 6.93 -22.35 17.95
N ASN A 559 7.84 -22.32 16.96
CA ASN A 559 8.48 -23.54 16.45
C ASN A 559 9.34 -24.24 17.51
N ASN A 560 9.99 -23.48 18.40
CA ASN A 560 10.75 -24.05 19.51
C ASN A 560 9.84 -24.61 20.61
N ALA A 561 8.67 -23.99 20.86
CA ALA A 561 7.70 -24.52 21.81
C ALA A 561 7.10 -25.86 21.33
N HIS A 562 6.86 -26.01 20.03
CA HIS A 562 6.37 -27.26 19.44
C HIS A 562 7.44 -28.38 19.50
N LEU A 563 8.72 -28.03 19.30
CA LEU A 563 9.85 -28.95 19.48
C LEU A 563 9.97 -29.38 20.94
N LEU A 564 9.93 -28.47 21.92
CA LEU A 564 9.96 -28.80 23.35
C LEU A 564 8.80 -29.71 23.80
N ASN A 565 7.60 -29.51 23.24
CA ASN A 565 6.44 -30.36 23.51
C ASN A 565 6.58 -31.76 22.89
N MET A 566 7.32 -31.89 21.77
CA MET A 566 7.58 -33.18 21.11
C MET A 566 8.64 -34.02 21.83
N ILE A 567 9.56 -33.39 22.57
CA ILE A 567 10.58 -34.05 23.43
C ILE A 567 10.13 -34.24 24.89
N GLY A 568 8.85 -34.02 25.21
CA GLY A 568 8.28 -34.33 26.52
C GLY A 568 8.74 -33.43 27.67
N MET A 569 9.28 -32.23 27.37
CA MET A 569 9.68 -31.26 28.38
C MET A 569 8.53 -30.27 28.63
N HIS A 570 7.66 -30.57 29.59
CA HIS A 570 6.64 -29.62 30.06
C HIS A 570 7.26 -28.57 30.98
N PRO A 571 6.97 -27.26 30.81
CA PRO A 571 7.24 -26.28 31.85
C PRO A 571 6.36 -26.59 33.08
N ALA A 572 6.96 -26.49 34.27
CA ALA A 572 6.26 -26.71 35.54
C ALA A 572 5.05 -25.75 35.69
N PRO A 573 3.94 -26.19 36.33
CA PRO A 573 2.75 -25.36 36.49
C PRO A 573 3.02 -24.12 37.36
N PRO A 574 2.34 -22.98 37.09
CA PRO A 574 2.52 -21.77 37.87
C PRO A 574 1.91 -21.94 39.26
N GLY A 575 2.75 -21.97 40.30
CA GLY A 575 2.26 -22.10 41.68
C GLY A 575 3.29 -22.25 42.79
N VAL A 576 4.59 -22.32 42.51
CA VAL A 576 5.61 -22.43 43.57
C VAL A 576 6.38 -21.12 43.70
N LEU A 577 6.01 -20.33 44.71
CA LEU A 577 6.82 -19.21 45.22
C LEU A 577 8.13 -19.77 45.79
N VAL A 578 9.22 -19.63 45.05
CA VAL A 578 10.58 -19.74 45.62
C VAL A 578 11.03 -18.32 45.97
N PRO A 579 11.34 -18.02 47.25
CA PRO A 579 11.83 -16.69 47.62
C PRO A 579 13.23 -16.46 47.04
N PRO A 580 13.59 -15.22 46.66
CA PRO A 580 14.92 -14.92 46.14
C PRO A 580 15.94 -15.00 47.29
N PRO A 581 17.13 -15.59 47.08
CA PRO A 581 18.21 -15.42 48.04
C PRO A 581 18.75 -13.98 47.92
N THR A 582 18.64 -13.25 49.02
CA THR A 582 19.38 -12.03 49.28
C THR A 582 20.88 -12.32 49.32
N ASN A 583 21.68 -11.65 48.49
CA ASN A 583 23.01 -11.27 48.92
C ASN A 583 23.48 -9.98 48.25
N ILE A 584 23.71 -8.99 49.10
CA ILE A 584 24.39 -7.74 48.83
C ILE A 584 25.88 -8.03 48.99
N ALA A 585 26.71 -7.76 47.97
CA ALA A 585 28.01 -7.09 48.11
C ALA A 585 28.83 -7.16 46.81
N ASN A 586 29.27 -5.97 46.40
CA ASN A 586 30.49 -5.63 45.65
C ASN A 586 30.67 -6.18 44.23
N GLY A 587 30.68 -5.24 43.28
CA GLY A 587 30.97 -5.51 41.88
C GLY A 587 32.40 -5.94 41.62
N VAL A 588 32.53 -6.92 40.72
CA VAL A 588 33.50 -6.98 39.62
C VAL A 588 32.84 -7.87 38.57
N VAL A 589 32.76 -7.40 37.33
CA VAL A 589 32.30 -8.21 36.18
C VAL A 589 33.44 -9.16 35.81
N ALA A 590 33.22 -10.47 35.92
CA ALA A 590 34.10 -11.50 35.37
C ALA A 590 33.26 -12.56 34.63
N PRO A 591 33.72 -13.06 33.46
CA PRO A 591 32.97 -14.01 32.64
C PRO A 591 33.06 -15.43 33.23
N PHE A 592 31.91 -16.10 33.38
CA PHE A 592 31.85 -17.49 33.80
C PHE A 592 32.27 -18.43 32.65
N PRO A 593 33.14 -19.43 32.90
CA PRO A 593 33.51 -20.44 31.92
C PRO A 593 32.49 -21.61 31.92
N PHE A 594 32.03 -21.98 30.72
CA PHE A 594 31.35 -23.25 30.50
C PHE A 594 32.38 -24.38 30.50
N ASN A 595 32.50 -25.10 31.62
CA ASN A 595 32.97 -26.48 31.59
C ASN A 595 32.48 -27.23 32.82
N ALA A 596 31.40 -27.99 32.68
CA ALA A 596 30.99 -29.00 33.65
C ALA A 596 30.92 -30.35 32.92
N THR A 597 31.69 -31.30 33.43
CA THR A 597 31.94 -32.63 32.90
C THR A 597 30.76 -33.58 33.10
N ALA A 598 30.74 -34.66 32.31
CA ALA A 598 29.67 -35.64 32.12
C ALA A 598 29.26 -36.50 33.35
N GLN A 599 29.46 -36.03 34.59
CA GLN A 599 29.11 -36.76 35.81
C GLN A 599 27.91 -36.17 36.59
N GLN A 600 27.24 -35.13 36.09
CA GLN A 600 25.97 -34.65 36.66
C GLN A 600 24.71 -35.16 35.94
N ILE A 601 24.85 -35.96 34.88
CA ILE A 601 23.72 -36.53 34.11
C ILE A 601 23.20 -37.84 34.73
N ALA A 602 23.88 -38.39 35.76
CA ALA A 602 23.48 -39.65 36.40
C ALA A 602 22.49 -39.51 37.58
N GLY A 603 21.97 -38.31 37.87
CA GLY A 603 21.09 -38.06 39.02
C GLY A 603 19.58 -37.99 38.74
N VAL A 604 19.14 -38.05 37.47
CA VAL A 604 17.72 -37.80 37.10
C VAL A 604 17.02 -39.07 36.57
N PHE A 605 17.75 -40.17 36.31
CA PHE A 605 17.19 -41.42 35.77
C PHE A 605 16.78 -42.45 36.85
N GLY A 606 16.43 -41.98 38.05
CA GLY A 606 16.12 -42.84 39.21
C GLY A 606 14.76 -42.55 39.84
N ALA A 607 13.69 -42.46 39.07
CA ALA A 607 12.31 -42.39 39.61
C ALA A 607 11.27 -42.87 38.57
N ALA A 608 11.51 -44.02 37.94
CA ALA A 608 10.48 -44.81 37.28
C ALA A 608 10.35 -46.12 38.08
N PHE A 609 9.13 -46.64 38.23
CA PHE A 609 8.73 -47.79 39.08
C PHE A 609 8.28 -47.43 40.52
N MET A 610 7.11 -46.79 40.61
CA MET A 610 6.17 -47.07 41.72
C MET A 610 4.87 -47.69 41.15
N PRO A 611 4.26 -48.68 41.83
CA PRO A 611 2.99 -49.26 41.40
C PRO A 611 1.81 -48.29 41.66
N PRO A 612 0.72 -48.37 40.87
CA PRO A 612 -0.41 -47.46 41.01
C PRO A 612 -1.24 -47.73 42.28
N PRO A 613 -1.84 -46.68 42.90
CA PRO A 613 -2.76 -46.85 44.02
C PRO A 613 -4.13 -47.41 43.57
N PRO A 614 -4.90 -48.03 44.48
CA PRO A 614 -6.17 -48.68 44.15
C PRO A 614 -7.28 -47.67 43.79
N PRO A 615 -8.31 -48.11 43.03
CA PRO A 615 -9.34 -47.23 42.49
C PRO A 615 -10.27 -46.74 43.61
N ASN A 616 -10.19 -45.44 43.92
CA ASN A 616 -11.19 -44.79 44.75
C ASN A 616 -12.33 -44.30 43.85
N ASN A 617 -13.57 -44.61 44.24
CA ASN A 617 -14.81 -44.20 43.55
C ASN A 617 -14.86 -42.68 43.37
N GLN A 618 -14.47 -42.19 42.20
CA GLN A 618 -14.76 -40.83 41.77
C GLN A 618 -16.11 -40.83 41.03
N ALA A 619 -17.04 -40.04 41.55
CA ALA A 619 -18.31 -39.75 40.89
C ALA A 619 -18.06 -39.25 39.45
N PRO A 620 -18.97 -39.52 38.49
CA PRO A 620 -18.82 -39.05 37.13
C PRO A 620 -18.64 -37.52 37.11
N PRO A 621 -17.79 -36.99 36.21
CA PRO A 621 -17.64 -35.54 36.07
C PRO A 621 -19.01 -34.92 35.79
N PRO A 622 -19.31 -33.73 36.37
CA PRO A 622 -20.57 -33.06 36.06
C PRO A 622 -20.69 -32.88 34.54
N PRO A 623 -21.90 -33.01 33.98
CA PRO A 623 -22.12 -32.76 32.56
C PRO A 623 -21.57 -31.36 32.21
N PRO A 624 -21.00 -31.18 31.01
CA PRO A 624 -20.61 -29.85 30.56
C PRO A 624 -21.81 -28.91 30.73
N PRO A 625 -21.60 -27.67 31.21
CA PRO A 625 -22.70 -26.70 31.25
C PRO A 625 -23.32 -26.65 29.85
N PRO A 626 -24.66 -26.59 29.73
CA PRO A 626 -25.31 -26.45 28.43
C PRO A 626 -24.64 -25.28 27.71
N ALA A 627 -24.29 -25.48 26.42
CA ALA A 627 -23.78 -24.39 25.59
C ALA A 627 -24.73 -23.21 25.78
N ALA A 628 -24.21 -22.11 26.33
CA ALA A 628 -25.02 -20.92 26.54
C ALA A 628 -25.64 -20.59 25.18
N MET A 629 -26.98 -20.54 25.11
CA MET A 629 -27.62 -20.05 23.90
C MET A 629 -27.03 -18.67 23.62
N ASP A 630 -26.55 -18.47 22.39
CA ASP A 630 -25.98 -17.21 21.94
C ASP A 630 -27.12 -16.18 21.88
N ILE A 631 -27.43 -15.59 23.03
CA ILE A 631 -28.46 -14.57 23.18
C ILE A 631 -27.82 -13.21 22.85
N LEU A 632 -28.52 -12.40 22.05
CA LEU A 632 -28.12 -11.03 21.78
C LEU A 632 -27.97 -10.24 23.09
N GLN A 633 -26.81 -9.61 23.29
CA GLN A 633 -26.49 -8.80 24.46
C GLN A 633 -26.04 -7.40 24.04
N GLN A 634 -26.09 -6.44 24.98
CA GLN A 634 -25.56 -5.10 24.77
C GLN A 634 -24.05 -5.18 24.43
N PRO A 635 -23.58 -4.53 23.36
CA PRO A 635 -22.17 -4.54 22.98
C PRO A 635 -21.30 -3.70 23.94
N ASP A 636 -20.04 -4.10 24.07
CA ASP A 636 -19.01 -3.25 24.70
C ASP A 636 -18.78 -2.02 23.82
N VAL A 637 -18.82 -0.82 24.42
CA VAL A 637 -18.67 0.47 23.72
C VAL A 637 -17.35 0.54 22.94
N LEU A 638 -16.30 -0.12 23.41
CA LEU A 638 -14.97 -0.11 22.78
C LEU A 638 -14.72 -1.31 21.84
N SER A 639 -15.79 -1.87 21.27
CA SER A 639 -15.76 -2.91 20.22
C SER A 639 -16.33 -2.38 18.90
N TRP A 640 -16.24 -3.13 17.80
CA TRP A 640 -16.88 -2.72 16.54
C TRP A 640 -18.39 -2.60 16.71
N ALA A 641 -19.02 -3.61 17.31
CA ALA A 641 -20.46 -3.58 17.57
C ALA A 641 -20.87 -2.37 18.41
N GLY A 642 -20.06 -1.98 19.40
CA GLY A 642 -20.31 -0.80 20.24
C GLY A 642 -20.15 0.53 19.51
N ILE A 643 -19.12 0.66 18.67
CA ILE A 643 -18.91 1.86 17.85
C ILE A 643 -20.03 2.02 16.82
N ILE A 644 -20.42 0.93 16.16
CA ILE A 644 -21.56 0.92 15.22
C ILE A 644 -22.86 1.24 15.96
N GLU A 645 -23.10 0.60 17.11
CA GLU A 645 -24.26 0.89 17.98
C GLU A 645 -24.33 2.38 18.37
N HIS A 646 -23.20 3.02 18.66
CA HIS A 646 -23.17 4.43 19.04
C HIS A 646 -23.47 5.36 17.85
N PHE A 647 -22.81 5.14 16.70
CA PHE A 647 -22.94 6.03 15.54
C PHE A 647 -24.05 5.67 14.55
N SER A 648 -24.68 4.50 14.69
CA SER A 648 -25.74 4.05 13.78
C SER A 648 -26.85 5.10 13.70
N PRO A 649 -27.23 5.55 12.49
CA PRO A 649 -28.36 6.46 12.29
C PRO A 649 -29.72 5.75 12.33
N SER A 650 -29.74 4.42 12.35
CA SER A 650 -30.97 3.62 12.27
C SER A 650 -31.07 2.60 13.40
N ILE A 651 -30.66 1.36 13.15
CA ILE A 651 -30.87 0.22 14.05
C ILE A 651 -29.96 0.36 15.28
N LYS A 652 -30.53 0.09 16.47
CA LYS A 652 -29.82 0.02 17.74
C LYS A 652 -30.16 -1.27 18.47
N ILE A 653 -29.15 -2.02 18.91
CA ILE A 653 -29.30 -3.25 19.70
C ILE A 653 -30.09 -2.96 20.98
N ARG A 654 -29.85 -1.82 21.63
CA ARG A 654 -30.55 -1.45 22.87
C ARG A 654 -32.07 -1.39 22.69
N ASP A 655 -32.54 -0.95 21.53
CA ASP A 655 -33.96 -0.80 21.22
C ASP A 655 -34.59 -2.19 20.95
N ILE A 656 -33.85 -3.07 20.27
CA ILE A 656 -34.24 -4.49 20.06
C ILE A 656 -34.38 -5.22 21.39
N LEU A 657 -33.44 -5.02 22.32
CA LEU A 657 -33.48 -5.64 23.64
C LEU A 657 -34.64 -5.12 24.47
N SER A 658 -34.89 -3.80 24.48
CA SER A 658 -36.06 -3.25 25.19
C SER A 658 -37.39 -3.79 24.66
N ALA A 659 -37.53 -3.95 23.34
CA ALA A 659 -38.74 -4.52 22.75
C ALA A 659 -38.94 -6.00 23.15
N ARG A 660 -37.84 -6.76 23.27
CA ARG A 660 -37.86 -8.16 23.74
C ARG A 660 -38.25 -8.27 25.21
N ASP A 661 -37.77 -7.36 26.04
CA ASP A 661 -38.10 -7.33 27.48
C ASP A 661 -39.56 -6.91 27.72
N GLU A 662 -40.11 -6.02 26.90
CA GLU A 662 -41.55 -5.66 26.93
C GLU A 662 -42.46 -6.84 26.55
N LEU A 663 -42.02 -7.70 25.62
CA LEU A 663 -42.74 -8.90 25.21
C LEU A 663 -42.60 -10.06 26.22
N ASN A 664 -41.49 -10.10 26.97
CA ASN A 664 -41.24 -11.07 28.03
C ASN A 664 -41.64 -10.49 29.39
N LEU A 665 -42.94 -10.48 29.69
CA LEU A 665 -43.48 -10.09 31.01
C LEU A 665 -42.95 -10.98 32.15
N ASN A 666 -41.75 -10.69 32.65
CA ASN A 666 -41.24 -10.90 34.00
C ASN A 666 -39.73 -10.69 34.00
N ILE A 667 -39.26 -9.59 34.60
CA ILE A 667 -38.25 -9.54 35.66
C ILE A 667 -38.17 -8.08 36.13
N SER A 668 -38.33 -7.91 37.44
CA SER A 668 -38.14 -6.67 38.19
C SER A 668 -36.80 -6.00 37.84
N SER A 669 -36.87 -4.74 37.42
CA SER A 669 -35.74 -3.85 37.22
C SER A 669 -34.97 -3.64 38.52
N LEU A 670 -33.82 -4.29 38.65
CA LEU A 670 -32.82 -3.89 39.63
C LEU A 670 -32.26 -2.51 39.22
N PRO A 671 -32.12 -1.55 40.15
CA PRO A 671 -31.55 -0.25 39.83
C PRO A 671 -30.11 -0.43 39.36
N ALA A 672 -29.74 0.28 38.30
CA ALA A 672 -28.38 0.34 37.76
C ALA A 672 -27.42 0.67 38.91
N SER A 673 -26.57 -0.30 39.25
CA SER A 673 -25.52 -0.14 40.24
C SER A 673 -24.60 1.01 39.81
N ASP A 674 -24.43 1.94 40.73
CA ASP A 674 -23.64 3.18 40.68
C ASP A 674 -22.13 2.87 40.57
N GLN A 675 -21.72 2.13 39.53
CA GLN A 675 -20.32 1.91 39.20
C GLN A 675 -19.83 3.05 38.33
N ALA A 676 -18.81 3.78 38.81
CA ALA A 676 -18.11 4.79 38.03
C ALA A 676 -17.77 4.24 36.63
N GLU A 677 -18.28 4.90 35.58
CA GLU A 677 -18.15 4.42 34.20
C GLU A 677 -16.68 4.12 33.86
N PRO A 678 -16.29 2.86 33.56
CA PRO A 678 -14.92 2.53 33.15
C PRO A 678 -14.47 3.35 31.94
N LEU A 679 -15.42 3.83 31.13
CA LEU A 679 -15.20 4.67 29.96
C LEU A 679 -14.65 6.08 30.29
N ALA A 680 -14.91 6.63 31.48
CA ALA A 680 -14.45 7.97 31.91
C ALA A 680 -12.92 8.08 32.09
N GLN A 681 -12.25 6.93 32.14
CA GLN A 681 -10.80 6.82 32.18
C GLN A 681 -10.17 7.01 30.79
N HIS A 682 -10.92 6.73 29.72
CA HIS A 682 -10.39 6.65 28.36
C HIS A 682 -10.79 7.81 27.45
N ILE A 683 -12.00 8.36 27.60
CA ILE A 683 -12.52 9.43 26.75
C ILE A 683 -13.05 10.62 27.57
N PRO A 684 -13.07 11.83 26.99
CA PRO A 684 -13.67 12.98 27.64
C PRO A 684 -15.21 12.90 27.64
N ALA A 685 -15.80 13.26 28.78
CA ALA A 685 -17.25 13.37 28.98
C ALA A 685 -18.09 12.19 28.40
N PRO A 686 -17.85 10.94 28.84
CA PRO A 686 -18.61 9.77 28.37
C PRO A 686 -20.12 9.88 28.63
N GLN A 687 -20.52 10.52 29.74
CA GLN A 687 -21.91 10.76 30.09
C GLN A 687 -22.69 11.56 29.03
N ARG A 688 -21.98 12.29 28.15
CA ARG A 688 -22.59 13.06 27.06
C ARG A 688 -22.81 12.25 25.79
N LEU A 689 -22.29 11.03 25.67
CA LEU A 689 -22.40 10.23 24.45
C LEU A 689 -23.86 10.09 23.97
N ARG A 690 -24.78 9.73 24.87
CA ARG A 690 -26.22 9.61 24.56
C ARG A 690 -26.89 10.91 24.13
N LEU A 691 -26.44 12.04 24.68
CA LEU A 691 -26.97 13.37 24.31
C LEU A 691 -26.41 13.84 22.97
N ASP A 692 -25.15 13.54 22.71
CA ASP A 692 -24.45 13.90 21.49
C ASP A 692 -24.96 13.05 20.31
N GLU A 693 -25.37 11.78 20.52
CA GLU A 693 -26.04 10.93 19.51
C GLU A 693 -27.21 11.65 18.81
N LYS A 694 -27.99 12.45 19.54
CA LYS A 694 -29.14 13.20 18.99
C LYS A 694 -28.75 14.40 18.14
N LYS A 695 -27.47 14.77 18.13
CA LYS A 695 -26.94 15.96 17.44
C LYS A 695 -26.13 15.60 16.20
N TYR A 696 -25.77 14.34 16.02
CA TYR A 696 -24.95 13.94 14.88
C TYR A 696 -25.69 14.17 13.57
N THR A 697 -24.94 14.57 12.54
CA THR A 697 -25.43 14.72 11.16
C THR A 697 -25.16 13.49 10.30
N LEU A 698 -24.63 12.43 10.91
CA LEU A 698 -24.24 11.19 10.27
C LEU A 698 -25.47 10.43 9.74
N LYS A 699 -25.45 10.08 8.46
CA LYS A 699 -26.54 9.44 7.71
C LYS A 699 -26.19 8.05 7.22
N CYS A 700 -24.89 7.75 7.09
CA CYS A 700 -24.42 6.51 6.51
C CYS A 700 -23.06 6.10 7.09
N LEU A 701 -22.99 4.83 7.48
CA LEU A 701 -21.77 4.11 7.85
C LEU A 701 -21.59 2.97 6.85
N SER A 702 -20.48 2.95 6.10
CA SER A 702 -20.15 1.83 5.21
C SER A 702 -18.87 1.16 5.67
N PHE A 703 -18.90 -0.16 5.75
CA PHE A 703 -17.78 -1.01 6.15
C PHE A 703 -17.49 -2.02 5.06
N LYS A 704 -16.22 -2.20 4.74
CA LYS A 704 -15.75 -3.18 3.78
C LYS A 704 -14.51 -3.86 4.31
N SER A 705 -14.61 -5.15 4.63
CA SER A 705 -13.50 -5.93 5.20
C SER A 705 -12.90 -5.36 6.50
N CYS A 706 -13.74 -4.85 7.39
CA CYS A 706 -13.30 -4.33 8.69
C CYS A 706 -13.09 -5.47 9.71
N GLY A 707 -12.24 -5.27 10.71
CA GLY A 707 -11.98 -6.29 11.74
C GLY A 707 -10.91 -5.87 12.75
N TYR A 708 -10.11 -6.81 13.26
CA TYR A 708 -9.13 -6.50 14.30
C TYR A 708 -7.67 -6.67 13.85
N VAL A 709 -6.77 -6.02 14.58
CA VAL A 709 -5.32 -6.18 14.44
C VAL A 709 -4.62 -6.35 15.79
N THR A 710 -3.46 -6.99 15.78
CA THR A 710 -2.59 -7.09 16.97
C THR A 710 -1.69 -5.87 17.09
N VAL A 711 -1.68 -5.25 18.26
CA VAL A 711 -0.73 -4.20 18.66
C VAL A 711 0.07 -4.72 19.85
N ASP A 712 1.42 -4.66 19.79
CA ASP A 712 2.28 -5.01 20.92
C ASP A 712 2.45 -3.80 21.87
N SER A 713 1.38 -3.49 22.60
CA SER A 713 1.38 -2.41 23.60
C SER A 713 0.86 -2.93 24.95
N PRO A 714 1.54 -2.62 26.07
CA PRO A 714 1.08 -3.01 27.39
C PRO A 714 -0.25 -2.36 27.79
N ALA A 715 -0.62 -1.24 27.15
CA ALA A 715 -1.82 -0.45 27.45
C ALA A 715 -3.07 -0.91 26.67
N LEU A 716 -2.96 -1.89 25.77
CA LEU A 716 -4.06 -2.38 24.94
C LEU A 716 -4.29 -3.87 25.20
N ASN A 717 -5.53 -4.27 25.46
CA ASN A 717 -5.90 -5.66 25.73
C ASN A 717 -6.02 -6.48 24.43
N THR A 718 -4.90 -6.66 23.72
CA THR A 718 -4.83 -7.45 22.48
C THR A 718 -5.28 -8.90 22.68
N ARG A 719 -5.11 -9.48 23.86
CA ARG A 719 -5.56 -10.87 24.13
C ARG A 719 -7.08 -11.02 24.05
N SER A 720 -7.84 -9.95 24.30
CA SER A 720 -9.30 -9.99 24.22
C SER A 720 -9.84 -10.17 22.80
N ILE A 721 -9.03 -9.91 21.77
CA ILE A 721 -9.43 -10.04 20.36
C ILE A 721 -8.82 -11.28 19.70
N LEU A 722 -7.98 -12.02 20.42
CA LEU A 722 -7.37 -13.27 19.95
C LEU A 722 -8.25 -14.49 20.30
N PRO A 723 -8.07 -15.62 19.60
CA PRO A 723 -8.72 -16.88 19.97
C PRO A 723 -8.38 -17.28 21.42
N HIS A 724 -9.32 -17.92 22.12
CA HIS A 724 -9.13 -18.31 23.51
C HIS A 724 -7.87 -19.17 23.70
N GLY A 725 -7.02 -18.78 24.66
CA GLY A 725 -5.76 -19.45 24.96
C GLY A 725 -4.57 -19.07 24.05
N ALA A 726 -4.79 -18.28 23.00
CA ALA A 726 -3.71 -17.85 22.11
C ALA A 726 -2.79 -16.82 22.79
N GLN A 727 -1.47 -17.04 22.69
CA GLN A 727 -0.43 -16.11 23.21
C GLN A 727 0.13 -15.17 22.12
N GLY A 728 -0.34 -15.34 20.87
CA GLY A 728 0.07 -14.58 19.69
C GLY A 728 -0.57 -15.14 18.43
N LEU A 729 -0.28 -14.54 17.27
CA LEU A 729 -0.70 -15.05 15.97
C LEU A 729 0.38 -16.00 15.41
N GLY A 730 -0.02 -17.19 14.94
CA GLY A 730 0.87 -18.07 14.17
C GLY A 730 1.27 -17.42 12.85
N ALA A 731 2.41 -17.79 12.25
CA ALA A 731 2.82 -17.27 10.93
C ALA A 731 1.75 -17.56 9.87
N ASN A 732 1.68 -16.77 8.79
CA ASN A 732 0.91 -17.21 7.62
C ASN A 732 1.53 -18.54 7.19
N GLY A 733 0.71 -19.55 6.89
CA GLY A 733 1.25 -20.77 6.29
C GLY A 733 1.94 -20.36 5.00
N ASN A 734 3.25 -20.53 4.92
CA ASN A 734 3.96 -20.30 3.66
C ASN A 734 3.68 -21.52 2.78
N PRO A 735 2.89 -21.41 1.70
CA PRO A 735 2.66 -22.55 0.80
C PRO A 735 3.92 -22.89 -0.01
N HIS A 736 4.96 -22.04 0.03
CA HIS A 736 6.21 -22.22 -0.70
C HIS A 736 7.32 -22.83 0.17
N ILE A 737 8.06 -23.74 -0.44
CA ILE A 737 9.11 -24.58 0.16
C ILE A 737 10.34 -23.78 0.61
N GLN A 738 10.50 -22.53 0.16
CA GLN A 738 11.65 -21.67 0.48
C GLN A 738 11.27 -20.54 1.45
N ASP A 739 11.94 -20.47 2.59
CA ASP A 739 11.82 -19.34 3.52
C ASP A 739 12.64 -18.15 3.01
N LEU A 740 11.97 -17.22 2.31
CA LEU A 740 12.55 -15.95 1.83
C LEU A 740 12.60 -14.87 2.93
N SER A 741 12.14 -15.15 4.16
CA SER A 741 12.16 -14.20 5.28
C SER A 741 13.49 -13.48 5.50
N PRO A 742 14.69 -14.10 5.39
CA PRO A 742 15.95 -13.38 5.58
C PRO A 742 16.28 -12.41 4.44
N LEU A 743 15.67 -12.57 3.25
CA LEU A 743 15.91 -11.73 2.08
C LEU A 743 15.00 -10.50 2.03
N MET A 744 13.88 -10.52 2.76
CA MET A 744 12.86 -9.48 2.78
C MET A 744 13.12 -8.39 3.85
N GLN A 745 12.60 -7.18 3.60
CA GLN A 745 12.65 -6.07 4.56
C GLN A 745 11.92 -6.43 5.86
N LYS A 746 12.45 -5.94 6.99
CA LYS A 746 11.88 -6.15 8.33
C LYS A 746 11.85 -4.84 9.08
N CYS A 747 10.79 -4.65 9.87
CA CYS A 747 10.68 -3.54 10.80
C CYS A 747 10.24 -4.08 12.16
N ARG A 748 10.85 -3.55 13.24
CA ARG A 748 10.57 -3.95 14.63
C ARG A 748 9.66 -2.96 15.36
N ASP A 749 9.08 -2.00 14.64
CA ASP A 749 8.16 -1.05 15.23
C ASP A 749 6.90 -1.75 15.71
N LYS A 750 6.53 -1.50 16.97
CA LYS A 750 5.40 -2.15 17.65
C LYS A 750 4.04 -1.67 17.18
N LEU A 751 3.99 -0.55 16.47
CA LEU A 751 2.78 0.01 15.89
C LEU A 751 2.50 -0.50 14.46
N LEU A 752 3.40 -1.31 13.90
CA LEU A 752 3.13 -2.07 12.68
C LEU A 752 2.36 -3.33 13.02
N CYS A 753 1.12 -3.38 12.58
CA CYS A 753 0.17 -4.36 13.05
C CYS A 753 -0.08 -5.49 12.06
N ARG A 754 -0.58 -6.60 12.60
CA ARG A 754 -0.98 -7.77 11.83
C ARG A 754 -2.46 -8.02 11.98
N ILE A 755 -3.12 -8.42 10.91
CA ILE A 755 -4.55 -8.75 10.91
C ILE A 755 -4.82 -9.94 11.81
N VAL A 756 -5.87 -9.82 12.62
CA VAL A 756 -6.40 -10.91 13.43
C VAL A 756 -7.52 -11.60 12.63
N PRO A 757 -7.35 -12.86 12.21
CA PRO A 757 -8.32 -13.56 11.37
C PRO A 757 -9.45 -14.18 12.20
N CYS A 758 -9.99 -13.46 13.17
CA CYS A 758 -11.12 -13.90 13.99
C CYS A 758 -11.94 -12.75 14.58
N LEU A 759 -13.22 -13.04 14.84
CA LEU A 759 -14.15 -12.23 15.64
C LEU A 759 -14.67 -13.11 16.78
N ARG A 760 -15.03 -12.51 17.92
CA ARG A 760 -15.68 -13.27 19.01
C ARG A 760 -17.09 -13.65 18.60
N ASN A 761 -17.59 -14.81 19.06
CA ASN A 761 -18.94 -15.29 18.75
C ASN A 761 -20.03 -14.25 19.10
N GLN A 762 -19.93 -13.60 20.25
CA GLN A 762 -20.90 -12.58 20.65
C GLN A 762 -20.93 -11.37 19.70
N GLU A 763 -19.76 -10.90 19.26
CA GLU A 763 -19.66 -9.76 18.35
C GLU A 763 -20.07 -10.16 16.93
N LEU A 764 -19.73 -11.38 16.51
CA LEU A 764 -20.22 -11.97 15.27
C LEU A 764 -21.75 -11.95 15.21
N LEU A 765 -22.42 -12.44 16.27
CA LEU A 765 -23.88 -12.42 16.39
C LEU A 765 -24.44 -10.99 16.34
N GLN A 766 -23.82 -10.04 17.05
CA GLN A 766 -24.25 -8.64 17.04
C GLN A 766 -24.15 -8.03 15.64
N LEU A 767 -23.05 -8.24 14.93
CA LEU A 767 -22.82 -7.70 13.60
C LEU A 767 -23.77 -8.31 12.55
N THR A 768 -23.95 -9.63 12.55
CA THR A 768 -24.82 -10.29 11.56
C THR A 768 -26.30 -10.06 11.86
N THR A 769 -26.75 -10.30 13.09
CA THR A 769 -28.17 -10.31 13.42
C THR A 769 -28.75 -8.91 13.60
N ALA A 770 -28.02 -8.00 14.25
CA ALA A 770 -28.56 -6.65 14.51
C ALA A 770 -28.25 -5.67 13.38
N PHE A 771 -27.07 -5.74 12.77
CA PHE A 771 -26.64 -4.77 11.77
C PHE A 771 -26.63 -5.31 10.33
N GLY A 772 -26.97 -6.59 10.12
CA GLY A 772 -27.04 -7.17 8.78
C GLY A 772 -25.70 -7.25 8.06
N MET A 773 -24.59 -7.38 8.81
CA MET A 773 -23.25 -7.41 8.24
C MET A 773 -22.92 -8.78 7.64
N ASP A 774 -22.31 -8.77 6.45
CA ASP A 774 -21.75 -9.94 5.79
C ASP A 774 -20.35 -10.26 6.34
N MET A 775 -19.97 -11.54 6.32
CA MET A 775 -18.67 -12.02 6.81
C MET A 775 -17.80 -12.53 5.67
N GLY A 776 -16.51 -12.22 5.72
CA GLY A 776 -15.55 -12.64 4.70
C GLY A 776 -15.49 -11.72 3.48
N TRP A 777 -14.80 -12.20 2.43
CA TRP A 777 -14.62 -11.47 1.16
C TRP A 777 -15.60 -11.90 0.06
N ALA A 778 -16.38 -12.95 0.29
CA ALA A 778 -17.34 -13.43 -0.69
C ALA A 778 -18.33 -12.30 -1.04
N ASN A 779 -18.50 -12.04 -2.34
CA ASN A 779 -19.33 -10.95 -2.87
C ASN A 779 -18.87 -9.51 -2.53
N VAL A 780 -17.73 -9.34 -1.87
CA VAL A 780 -17.15 -8.03 -1.50
C VAL A 780 -16.04 -7.61 -2.47
N TYR A 781 -15.18 -8.57 -2.83
CA TYR A 781 -14.10 -8.37 -3.79
C TYR A 781 -14.26 -9.32 -4.98
N ASP A 782 -13.62 -8.96 -6.10
CA ASP A 782 -13.60 -9.78 -7.30
C ASP A 782 -12.80 -11.08 -7.10
N GLU A 783 -13.07 -12.07 -7.96
CA GLU A 783 -12.45 -13.39 -7.88
C GLU A 783 -10.93 -13.34 -8.02
N ARG A 784 -10.39 -12.38 -8.78
CA ARG A 784 -8.94 -12.25 -8.97
C ARG A 784 -8.26 -11.80 -7.68
N THR A 785 -8.80 -10.80 -6.99
CA THR A 785 -8.32 -10.36 -5.68
C THR A 785 -8.33 -11.50 -4.65
N ILE A 786 -9.40 -12.31 -4.63
CA ILE A 786 -9.50 -13.48 -3.74
C ILE A 786 -8.48 -14.56 -4.11
N TYR A 787 -8.27 -14.82 -5.41
CA TYR A 787 -7.29 -15.77 -5.91
C TYR A 787 -5.86 -15.35 -5.53
N ASP A 788 -5.49 -14.10 -5.75
CA ASP A 788 -4.16 -13.57 -5.43
C ASP A 788 -3.87 -13.69 -3.91
N ALA A 789 -4.87 -13.45 -3.05
CA ALA A 789 -4.72 -13.66 -1.61
C ALA A 789 -4.47 -15.13 -1.23
N ARG A 790 -5.13 -16.08 -1.89
CA ARG A 790 -4.90 -17.52 -1.68
C ARG A 790 -3.52 -17.94 -2.19
N ALA A 791 -3.10 -17.42 -3.33
CA ALA A 791 -1.76 -17.66 -3.88
C ALA A 791 -0.67 -17.20 -2.91
N ASP A 792 -0.91 -16.10 -2.19
CA ASP A 792 0.00 -15.56 -1.16
C ASP A 792 -0.04 -16.32 0.19
N GLY A 793 -0.78 -17.44 0.28
CA GLY A 793 -0.84 -18.29 1.48
C GLY A 793 -1.97 -17.98 2.46
N VAL A 794 -2.96 -17.15 2.08
CA VAL A 794 -4.15 -16.90 2.91
C VAL A 794 -5.22 -17.94 2.60
N GLU A 795 -5.33 -18.99 3.41
CA GLU A 795 -6.29 -20.10 3.20
C GLU A 795 -7.75 -19.63 3.09
N GLN A 796 -8.14 -18.69 3.96
CA GLN A 796 -9.50 -18.15 4.02
C GLN A 796 -9.44 -16.61 3.94
N PRO A 797 -9.37 -16.03 2.72
CA PRO A 797 -9.37 -14.58 2.55
C PRO A 797 -10.60 -13.94 3.20
N GLY A 798 -10.38 -12.89 3.99
CA GLY A 798 -11.43 -12.22 4.75
C GLY A 798 -11.88 -12.90 6.04
N LYS A 799 -11.24 -13.99 6.49
CA LYS A 799 -11.60 -14.61 7.78
C LYS A 799 -11.48 -13.58 8.91
N GLY A 800 -12.52 -13.47 9.74
CA GLY A 800 -12.58 -12.46 10.81
C GLY A 800 -12.83 -11.03 10.32
N ARG A 801 -13.24 -10.85 9.06
CA ARG A 801 -13.63 -9.57 8.48
C ARG A 801 -15.13 -9.50 8.24
N PHE A 802 -15.68 -8.29 8.37
CA PHE A 802 -17.09 -8.01 8.10
C PHE A 802 -17.25 -6.85 7.10
N SER A 803 -18.38 -6.82 6.39
CA SER A 803 -18.76 -5.78 5.44
C SER A 803 -20.26 -5.49 5.52
N GLY A 804 -20.69 -4.28 5.19
CA GLY A 804 -22.10 -3.90 5.19
C GLY A 804 -22.28 -2.39 5.30
N THR A 805 -23.52 -1.92 5.17
CA THR A 805 -23.85 -0.50 5.27
C THR A 805 -25.02 -0.28 6.21
N VAL A 806 -24.90 0.71 7.09
CA VAL A 806 -25.96 1.16 7.99
C VAL A 806 -26.33 2.59 7.61
N ASP A 807 -27.52 2.79 7.08
CA ASP A 807 -28.01 4.08 6.62
C ASP A 807 -29.29 4.51 7.36
N ALA A 808 -29.65 5.79 7.27
CA ALA A 808 -30.91 6.28 7.85
C ALA A 808 -32.17 5.73 7.12
N ALA A 809 -32.02 5.30 5.86
CA ALA A 809 -33.15 4.89 5.00
C ALA A 809 -33.63 3.45 5.25
N SER A 810 -32.79 2.58 5.80
CA SER A 810 -33.13 1.20 6.18
C SER A 810 -34.30 1.07 7.18
N ILE A 811 -34.69 2.16 7.84
CA ILE A 811 -35.90 2.23 8.68
C ILE A 811 -37.20 2.15 7.85
N ALA A 812 -37.22 2.70 6.63
CA ALA A 812 -38.43 2.80 5.83
C ALA A 812 -38.87 1.45 5.24
N GLY A 813 -37.92 0.58 4.87
CA GLY A 813 -38.21 -0.76 4.34
C GLY A 813 -38.72 -1.76 5.39
N ALA A 814 -38.36 -1.58 6.66
CA ALA A 814 -38.79 -2.47 7.75
C ALA A 814 -40.27 -2.28 8.13
N ARG A 815 -40.84 -1.08 7.95
CA ARG A 815 -42.26 -0.81 8.22
C ARG A 815 -43.21 -1.38 7.17
N ASP A 816 -42.75 -1.56 5.93
CA ASP A 816 -43.55 -2.19 4.87
C ASP A 816 -43.37 -3.72 4.81
N GLY A 817 -42.39 -4.28 5.54
CA GLY A 817 -42.06 -5.70 5.60
C GLY A 817 -42.58 -6.47 6.82
N GLU A 818 -43.36 -5.83 7.72
CA GLU A 818 -43.94 -6.46 8.92
C GLU A 818 -45.04 -7.50 8.64
N ALA A 819 -45.20 -7.96 7.39
CA ALA A 819 -45.96 -9.14 7.06
C ALA A 819 -45.01 -10.25 6.56
N MET A 820 -44.86 -11.31 7.38
CA MET A 820 -44.06 -12.53 7.17
C MET A 820 -42.57 -12.48 7.55
N VAL A 821 -42.28 -12.48 8.86
CA VAL A 821 -41.21 -13.35 9.37
C VAL A 821 -41.81 -14.15 10.54
N SER A 822 -42.23 -15.38 10.22
CA SER A 822 -42.57 -16.38 11.23
C SER A 822 -41.27 -16.76 11.95
N LEU A 823 -41.21 -16.47 13.24
CA LEU A 823 -40.19 -16.96 14.15
C LEU A 823 -40.40 -18.46 14.34
N ASP A 824 -39.65 -19.27 13.60
CA ASP A 824 -39.30 -20.62 14.01
C ASP A 824 -37.79 -20.65 14.31
N PHE A 825 -37.47 -21.13 15.51
CA PHE A 825 -36.18 -21.33 16.21
C PHE A 825 -35.80 -20.32 17.29
#